data_AF-A0A2N5XZD2-F1
#
_entry.id   AF-A0A2N5XZD2-F1
#
_cell.length_a   1.000
_cell.length_b   1.000
_cell.length_c   1.000
_cell.angle_alpha   90.00
_cell.angle_beta   90.00
_cell.angle_gamma   90.00
#
_symmetry.space_group_name_H-M   'P 1'
#
loop_
_entity.id
_entity.type
_entity.pdbx_description
1 polymer ?
#
loop_
_entity_poly.entity_id
_entity_poly.type
_entity_poly.pdbx_seq_one_letter_code
_entity_poly.pdbx_strand_id
1 'polypeptide(L)'
;MQLAVALLQLLFIVVACILGYVLSREVAIIPGAVLRLPDVYVSQSDLWSLAGIFVTVYLGQIILSNVILRSHGFSSLRRFGTEYLFYLFAYTTASLYSFLATTINYDPQLIAAIGLISTVFYLLAMMMVCLVRDRQGVLASIWQPVWSLVRRLLSIPGVLAIGYFLVPLALGMAFTVDRDIANRITQVRIWFNPVPASEWGLKNLYPELVFEQPVLVRQAPGDTAGLYVLERVGRVYRVPFPVATEKELVLDISDQLGEVEMENGALGLAFHPRFADDAGSRFAYLYYTDTRPAEDQVNRLSRFDFAAPDPAARRATETPLMVLQREGSGFHNGGSLGFGPDGYLYVGVGEGVHPRDQEARSSATVLRSAVLRLDVDEQPDNLSPEPFYWGSLQNYRVPADNPFVDHPDIRGEYWALGLRNPFRFSFDPANGDLWLGDVGSTIWEEVNLIEPGKHYQYPMAEGHHPTGRAGPETLDVPEQGPVYAYEHSAYDRAVIGGVVYRGDRYPSLQGKYVFADNYSAKIFVMPADQSRVDDVDLIARASQYAQRGVSSVAQLESGEILVTTLGAASEPSGEVLVLVRAEEADVVQREDTPTAAPADYDEQASAASFAVNCARCHGVTGDGQGPDAPLLGVPMPDLTSPLYHFQRSAEDIHAVIEKGGAALGMSPLMPPWGEFLQPSEIDHLVIYIQSLPDKHHRH
;
A
#
# COMPACT_ATOMS: atom_id res chain seq x y z
N MET A 1 -1.78 -28.95 -41.15
CA MET A 1 -3.16 -28.73 -40.65
C MET A 1 -3.21 -28.52 -39.14
N GLN A 2 -2.70 -29.44 -38.32
CA GLN A 2 -2.61 -29.28 -36.85
C GLN A 2 -1.99 -27.95 -36.40
N LEU A 3 -0.81 -27.63 -36.92
CA LEU A 3 -0.11 -26.38 -36.61
C LEU A 3 -0.93 -25.13 -37.02
N ALA A 4 -1.56 -25.15 -38.20
CA ALA A 4 -2.37 -24.03 -38.68
C ALA A 4 -3.60 -23.78 -37.79
N VAL A 5 -4.24 -24.84 -37.30
CA VAL A 5 -5.38 -24.73 -36.37
C VAL A 5 -4.93 -24.16 -35.02
N ALA A 6 -3.79 -24.62 -34.49
CA ALA A 6 -3.24 -24.09 -33.24
C ALA A 6 -2.87 -22.60 -33.38
N LEU A 7 -2.20 -22.20 -34.47
CA LEU A 7 -1.85 -20.80 -34.75
C LEU A 7 -3.10 -19.92 -34.87
N LEU A 8 -4.17 -20.41 -35.49
CA LEU A 8 -5.44 -19.68 -35.58
C LEU A 8 -6.08 -19.48 -34.19
N GLN A 9 -6.06 -20.51 -33.34
CA GLN A 9 -6.57 -20.40 -31.97
C GLN A 9 -5.78 -19.34 -31.17
N LEU A 10 -4.46 -19.32 -31.26
CA LEU A 10 -3.62 -18.32 -30.59
C LEU A 10 -3.85 -16.91 -31.14
N LEU A 11 -4.04 -16.76 -32.45
CA LEU A 11 -4.38 -15.48 -33.06
C LEU A 11 -5.69 -14.93 -32.49
N PHE A 12 -6.71 -15.77 -32.30
CA PHE A 12 -7.95 -15.34 -31.66
C PHE A 12 -7.74 -14.82 -30.24
N ILE A 13 -6.81 -15.39 -29.48
CA ILE A 13 -6.47 -14.90 -28.14
C ILE A 13 -5.84 -13.51 -28.21
N VAL A 14 -4.86 -13.30 -29.08
CA VAL A 14 -4.23 -11.98 -29.26
C VAL A 14 -5.25 -10.93 -29.67
N VAL A 15 -6.11 -11.25 -30.64
CA VAL A 15 -7.18 -10.35 -31.09
C VAL A 15 -8.21 -10.11 -29.98
N ALA A 16 -8.52 -11.11 -29.15
CA ALA A 16 -9.40 -10.95 -28.00
C ALA A 16 -8.79 -10.03 -26.92
N CYS A 17 -7.48 -10.07 -26.69
CA CYS A 17 -6.78 -9.10 -25.82
C CYS A 17 -6.93 -7.68 -26.34
N ILE A 18 -6.67 -7.45 -27.62
CA ILE A 18 -6.74 -6.11 -28.24
C ILE A 18 -8.18 -5.58 -28.25
N LEU A 19 -9.14 -6.38 -28.72
CA LEU A 19 -10.54 -5.97 -28.78
C LEU A 19 -11.15 -5.85 -27.38
N GLY A 20 -10.74 -6.71 -26.44
CA GLY A 20 -11.16 -6.65 -25.05
C GLY A 20 -10.74 -5.35 -24.39
N TYR A 21 -9.51 -4.91 -24.65
CA TYR A 21 -8.97 -3.63 -24.17
C TYR A 21 -9.70 -2.40 -24.72
N VAL A 22 -10.12 -2.44 -25.99
CA VAL A 22 -10.95 -1.39 -26.57
C VAL A 22 -12.36 -1.42 -25.96
N LEU A 23 -12.95 -2.61 -25.84
CA LEU A 23 -14.33 -2.78 -25.38
C LEU A 23 -14.50 -2.44 -23.89
N SER A 24 -13.57 -2.83 -23.02
CA SER A 24 -13.69 -2.62 -21.56
C SER A 24 -13.69 -1.14 -21.16
N ARG A 25 -13.16 -0.26 -22.02
CA ARG A 25 -13.15 1.19 -21.81
C ARG A 25 -14.48 1.87 -22.13
N GLU A 26 -15.29 1.24 -22.98
CA GLU A 26 -16.56 1.79 -23.46
C GLU A 26 -17.77 1.10 -22.80
N VAL A 27 -17.60 -0.14 -22.37
CA VAL A 27 -18.69 -0.99 -21.89
C VAL A 27 -18.26 -1.78 -20.65
N ALA A 28 -19.02 -1.62 -19.56
CA ALA A 28 -18.91 -2.47 -18.39
C ALA A 28 -19.47 -3.88 -18.70
N ILE A 29 -18.57 -4.84 -18.90
CA ILE A 29 -18.91 -6.25 -19.17
C ILE A 29 -19.48 -6.93 -17.92
N ILE A 30 -18.87 -6.68 -16.77
CA ILE A 30 -19.39 -7.10 -15.46
C ILE A 30 -20.24 -5.96 -14.91
N PRO A 31 -21.55 -6.18 -14.66
CA PRO A 31 -22.39 -5.17 -14.05
C PRO A 31 -21.83 -4.75 -12.69
N GLY A 32 -21.79 -3.45 -12.40
CA GLY A 32 -21.25 -2.93 -11.12
C GLY A 32 -21.98 -3.44 -9.87
N ALA A 33 -23.21 -3.94 -10.00
CA ALA A 33 -23.95 -4.60 -8.93
C ALA A 33 -23.38 -5.99 -8.56
N VAL A 34 -22.61 -6.61 -9.45
CA VAL A 34 -21.98 -7.92 -9.23
C VAL A 34 -20.58 -7.76 -8.65
N LEU A 35 -19.78 -6.88 -9.24
CA LEU A 35 -18.43 -6.59 -8.78
C LEU A 35 -18.11 -5.13 -9.08
N ARG A 36 -17.83 -4.36 -8.03
CA ARG A 36 -17.34 -2.98 -8.14
C ARG A 36 -15.89 -2.96 -7.69
N LEU A 37 -14.99 -3.01 -8.65
CA LEU A 37 -13.57 -2.81 -8.44
C LEU A 37 -13.20 -1.38 -8.84
N PRO A 38 -12.13 -0.81 -8.27
CA PRO A 38 -11.58 0.45 -8.76
C PRO A 38 -11.26 0.34 -10.25
N ASP A 39 -11.53 1.40 -11.01
CA ASP A 39 -11.02 1.49 -12.37
C ASP A 39 -9.49 1.53 -12.30
N VAL A 40 -8.84 0.67 -13.07
CA VAL A 40 -7.38 0.59 -13.09
C VAL A 40 -6.88 0.75 -14.51
N TYR A 41 -5.84 1.55 -14.67
CA TYR A 41 -5.18 1.72 -15.95
C TYR A 41 -4.30 0.51 -16.26
N VAL A 42 -4.44 -0.03 -17.46
CA VAL A 42 -3.54 -1.03 -18.04
C VAL A 42 -2.81 -0.35 -19.19
N SER A 43 -1.49 -0.26 -19.10
CA SER A 43 -0.66 0.39 -20.12
C SER A 43 -0.51 -0.48 -21.37
N GLN A 44 0.04 0.10 -22.45
CA GLN A 44 0.25 -0.66 -23.68
C GLN A 44 1.27 -1.80 -23.49
N SER A 45 2.33 -1.57 -22.72
CA SER A 45 3.31 -2.60 -22.37
C SER A 45 2.66 -3.71 -21.56
N ASP A 46 1.84 -3.35 -20.56
CA ASP A 46 1.10 -4.32 -19.74
C ASP A 46 0.10 -5.13 -20.56
N LEU A 47 -0.59 -4.51 -21.53
CA LEU A 47 -1.47 -5.22 -22.44
C LEU A 47 -0.73 -6.28 -23.26
N TRP A 48 0.48 -5.97 -23.74
CA TRP A 48 1.30 -6.94 -24.48
C TRP A 48 1.83 -8.05 -23.58
N SER A 49 2.24 -7.73 -22.35
CA SER A 49 2.62 -8.71 -21.34
C SER A 49 1.44 -9.65 -21.02
N LEU A 50 0.23 -9.09 -20.84
CA LEU A 50 -1.00 -9.83 -20.64
C LEU A 50 -1.32 -10.74 -21.82
N ALA A 51 -1.22 -10.24 -23.05
CA ALA A 51 -1.40 -11.05 -24.26
C ALA A 51 -0.38 -12.19 -24.33
N GLY A 52 0.88 -11.95 -23.96
CA GLY A 52 1.93 -12.96 -23.86
C GLY A 52 1.61 -14.07 -22.85
N ILE A 53 1.09 -13.71 -21.67
CA ILE A 53 0.63 -14.67 -20.64
C ILE A 53 -0.49 -15.54 -21.21
N PHE A 54 -1.53 -14.92 -21.77
CA PHE A 54 -2.66 -15.65 -22.34
C PHE A 54 -2.21 -16.58 -23.46
N VAL A 55 -1.42 -16.10 -24.42
CA VAL A 55 -0.89 -16.94 -25.52
C VAL A 55 -0.09 -18.13 -24.98
N THR A 56 0.76 -17.92 -23.97
CA THR A 56 1.60 -18.98 -23.41
C THR A 56 0.77 -20.06 -22.72
N VAL A 57 -0.18 -19.66 -21.87
CA VAL A 57 -1.06 -20.59 -21.15
C VAL A 57 -1.94 -21.37 -22.13
N TYR A 58 -2.52 -20.69 -23.12
CA TYR A 58 -3.33 -21.34 -24.15
C TYR A 58 -2.52 -22.29 -25.03
N LEU A 59 -1.29 -21.94 -25.41
CA LEU A 59 -0.41 -22.84 -26.16
C LEU A 59 -0.17 -24.15 -25.40
N GLY A 60 0.15 -24.07 -24.10
CA GLY A 60 0.32 -25.25 -23.25
C GLY A 60 -0.94 -26.13 -23.22
N GLN A 61 -2.11 -25.51 -23.08
CA GLN A 61 -3.39 -26.23 -23.04
C GLN A 61 -3.80 -26.81 -24.40
N ILE A 62 -3.48 -26.15 -25.51
CA ILE A 62 -3.68 -26.67 -26.87
C ILE A 62 -2.81 -27.91 -27.09
N ILE A 63 -1.53 -27.85 -26.69
CA ILE A 63 -0.63 -29.00 -26.77
C ILE A 63 -1.19 -30.17 -25.94
N LEU A 64 -1.56 -29.91 -24.68
CA LEU A 64 -2.11 -30.91 -23.78
C LEU A 64 -3.40 -31.55 -24.33
N SER A 65 -4.34 -30.73 -24.80
CA SER A 65 -5.61 -31.22 -25.36
C SER A 65 -5.37 -32.05 -26.62
N ASN A 66 -4.43 -31.69 -27.49
CA ASN A 66 -4.07 -32.47 -28.67
C ASN A 66 -3.46 -33.83 -28.31
N VAL A 67 -2.62 -33.89 -27.27
CA VAL A 67 -2.01 -35.14 -26.78
C VAL A 67 -3.08 -36.06 -26.19
N ILE A 68 -3.96 -35.53 -25.32
CA ILE A 68 -5.00 -36.32 -24.65
C ILE A 68 -6.07 -36.79 -25.64
N LEU A 69 -6.54 -35.90 -26.52
CA LEU A 69 -7.64 -36.16 -27.45
C LEU A 69 -7.18 -36.79 -28.77
N ARG A 70 -5.86 -36.95 -28.97
CA ARG A 70 -5.20 -37.60 -30.12
C ARG A 70 -5.73 -37.15 -31.49
N SER A 71 -6.12 -35.89 -31.62
CA SER A 71 -6.63 -35.29 -32.85
C SER A 71 -6.28 -33.80 -32.88
N HIS A 72 -6.60 -33.09 -33.96
CA HIS A 72 -6.43 -31.63 -34.02
C HIS A 72 -7.71 -30.87 -33.62
N GLY A 73 -7.56 -29.60 -33.25
CA GLY A 73 -8.66 -28.74 -32.87
C GLY A 73 -9.76 -28.63 -33.92
N PHE A 74 -11.00 -28.41 -33.47
CA PHE A 74 -12.19 -28.29 -34.32
C PHE A 74 -12.44 -29.50 -35.25
N SER A 75 -11.95 -30.70 -34.91
CA SER A 75 -12.14 -31.90 -35.74
C SER A 75 -13.57 -32.45 -35.68
N SER A 76 -14.29 -32.29 -34.56
CA SER A 76 -15.69 -32.75 -34.40
C SER A 76 -16.42 -31.99 -33.29
N LEU A 77 -17.76 -32.00 -33.31
CA LEU A 77 -18.60 -31.37 -32.29
C LEU A 77 -18.36 -31.94 -30.88
N ARG A 78 -18.18 -33.25 -30.77
CA ARG A 78 -17.91 -33.92 -29.48
C ARG A 78 -16.57 -33.49 -28.90
N ARG A 79 -15.55 -33.41 -29.75
CA ARG A 79 -14.23 -32.90 -29.36
C ARG A 79 -14.34 -31.43 -28.98
N PHE A 80 -14.99 -30.60 -29.79
CA PHE A 80 -15.13 -29.15 -29.56
C PHE A 80 -15.65 -28.82 -28.15
N GLY A 81 -16.70 -29.50 -27.68
CA GLY A 81 -17.19 -29.31 -26.32
C GLY A 81 -16.11 -29.64 -25.27
N THR A 82 -15.39 -30.75 -25.46
CA THR A 82 -14.32 -31.16 -24.53
C THR A 82 -13.11 -30.21 -24.59
N GLU A 83 -12.73 -29.77 -25.78
CA GLU A 83 -11.66 -28.81 -26.03
C GLU A 83 -11.98 -27.45 -25.44
N TYR A 84 -13.26 -27.04 -25.46
CA TYR A 84 -13.69 -25.83 -24.78
C TYR A 84 -13.51 -25.89 -23.26
N LEU A 85 -13.58 -27.07 -22.64
CA LEU A 85 -13.22 -27.17 -21.22
C LEU A 85 -11.75 -26.81 -21.01
N PHE A 86 -10.83 -27.36 -21.82
CA PHE A 86 -9.41 -26.98 -21.77
C PHE A 86 -9.21 -25.49 -22.05
N TYR A 87 -9.98 -24.92 -22.97
CA TYR A 87 -10.01 -23.50 -23.28
C TYR A 87 -10.43 -22.66 -22.06
N LEU A 88 -11.50 -23.06 -21.38
CA LEU A 88 -11.99 -22.42 -20.16
C LEU A 88 -10.96 -22.52 -19.02
N PHE A 89 -10.30 -23.68 -18.87
CA PHE A 89 -9.17 -23.82 -17.94
C PHE A 89 -8.02 -22.87 -18.30
N ALA A 90 -7.65 -22.75 -19.58
CA ALA A 90 -6.60 -21.84 -20.03
C ALA A 90 -6.90 -20.38 -19.69
N TYR A 91 -8.13 -19.93 -19.97
CA TYR A 91 -8.61 -18.61 -19.58
C TYR A 91 -8.44 -18.36 -18.08
N THR A 92 -8.99 -19.27 -17.27
CA THR A 92 -9.00 -19.12 -15.82
C THR A 92 -7.59 -19.14 -15.25
N THR A 93 -6.72 -20.03 -15.73
CA THR A 93 -5.32 -20.09 -15.30
C THR A 93 -4.56 -18.81 -15.69
N ALA A 94 -4.76 -18.28 -16.90
CA ALA A 94 -4.14 -17.03 -17.32
C ALA A 94 -4.63 -15.83 -16.49
N SER A 95 -5.93 -15.78 -16.20
CA SER A 95 -6.54 -14.78 -15.32
C SER A 95 -5.99 -14.86 -13.90
N LEU A 96 -5.94 -16.04 -13.29
CA LEU A 96 -5.37 -16.23 -11.95
C LEU A 96 -3.88 -15.90 -11.92
N TYR A 97 -3.11 -16.31 -12.92
CA TYR A 97 -1.68 -15.99 -12.99
C TYR A 97 -1.48 -14.47 -13.09
N SER A 98 -2.26 -13.78 -13.93
CA SER A 98 -2.23 -12.32 -14.02
C SER A 98 -2.58 -11.67 -12.68
N PHE A 99 -3.57 -12.22 -11.96
CA PHE A 99 -4.01 -11.72 -10.66
C PHE A 99 -3.11 -12.06 -9.47
N LEU A 100 -2.30 -13.13 -9.53
CA LEU A 100 -1.55 -13.62 -8.37
C LEU A 100 -0.04 -13.50 -8.54
N ALA A 101 0.46 -13.47 -9.77
CA ALA A 101 1.88 -13.65 -10.05
C ALA A 101 2.55 -12.49 -10.78
N THR A 102 1.81 -11.42 -11.14
CA THR A 102 2.37 -10.31 -11.94
C THR A 102 2.33 -8.96 -11.22
N THR A 103 3.12 -8.01 -11.72
CA THR A 103 3.06 -6.57 -11.41
C THR A 103 1.85 -5.89 -12.06
N ILE A 104 1.20 -6.54 -13.03
CA ILE A 104 0.19 -5.91 -13.89
C ILE A 104 -1.06 -5.58 -13.08
N ASN A 105 -1.59 -4.38 -13.31
CA ASN A 105 -2.89 -3.97 -12.79
C ASN A 105 -3.99 -4.92 -13.28
N TYR A 106 -4.69 -5.55 -12.34
CA TYR A 106 -5.74 -6.48 -12.67
C TYR A 106 -7.07 -5.75 -12.93
N ASP A 107 -7.37 -5.48 -14.20
CA ASP A 107 -8.66 -4.96 -14.62
C ASP A 107 -9.68 -6.10 -14.85
N PRO A 108 -10.69 -6.27 -13.99
CA PRO A 108 -11.70 -7.33 -14.13
C PRO A 108 -12.56 -7.17 -15.38
N GLN A 109 -12.79 -5.94 -15.87
CA GLN A 109 -13.60 -5.67 -17.05
C GLN A 109 -12.84 -6.12 -18.30
N LEU A 110 -11.55 -5.78 -18.40
CA LEU A 110 -10.66 -6.28 -19.44
C LEU A 110 -10.61 -7.79 -19.46
N ILE A 111 -10.36 -8.43 -18.31
CA ILE A 111 -10.24 -9.88 -18.23
C ILE A 111 -11.56 -10.56 -18.66
N ALA A 112 -12.70 -10.05 -18.21
CA ALA A 112 -14.01 -10.54 -18.65
C ALA A 112 -14.27 -10.31 -20.15
N ALA A 113 -13.87 -9.16 -20.70
CA ALA A 113 -13.98 -8.86 -22.13
C ALA A 113 -13.16 -9.84 -22.97
N ILE A 114 -11.92 -10.15 -22.55
CA ILE A 114 -11.06 -11.17 -23.16
C ILE A 114 -11.77 -12.51 -23.16
N GLY A 115 -12.32 -12.93 -22.02
CA GLY A 115 -13.06 -14.19 -21.88
C GLY A 115 -14.26 -14.29 -22.82
N LEU A 116 -15.06 -13.22 -22.90
CA LEU A 116 -16.25 -13.13 -23.75
C LEU A 116 -15.88 -13.19 -25.24
N ILE A 117 -14.97 -12.34 -25.69
CA ILE A 117 -14.58 -12.22 -27.11
C ILE A 117 -13.89 -13.50 -27.59
N SER A 118 -12.98 -14.04 -26.77
CA SER A 118 -12.26 -15.27 -27.07
C SER A 118 -13.22 -16.46 -27.22
N THR A 119 -14.23 -16.56 -26.35
CA THR A 119 -15.33 -17.55 -26.45
C THR A 119 -16.13 -17.40 -27.74
N VAL A 120 -16.50 -16.17 -28.11
CA VAL A 120 -17.24 -15.88 -29.35
C VAL A 120 -16.44 -16.32 -30.57
N PHE A 121 -15.15 -15.98 -30.66
CA PHE A 121 -14.29 -16.43 -31.74
C PHE A 121 -14.18 -17.95 -31.81
N TYR A 122 -14.04 -18.60 -30.67
CA TYR A 122 -13.94 -20.05 -30.59
C TYR A 122 -15.22 -20.74 -31.09
N LEU A 123 -16.40 -20.23 -30.75
CA LEU A 123 -17.69 -20.69 -31.26
C LEU A 123 -17.83 -20.45 -32.77
N LEU A 124 -17.54 -19.23 -33.24
CA LEU A 124 -17.63 -18.87 -34.66
C LEU A 124 -16.72 -19.74 -35.54
N ALA A 125 -15.53 -20.08 -35.06
CA ALA A 125 -14.62 -20.99 -35.75
C ALA A 125 -15.26 -22.37 -35.96
N MET A 126 -15.92 -22.92 -34.93
CA MET A 126 -16.59 -24.20 -35.04
C MET A 126 -17.84 -24.13 -35.92
N MET A 127 -18.61 -23.05 -35.84
CA MET A 127 -19.76 -22.81 -36.71
C MET A 127 -19.34 -22.77 -38.18
N MET A 128 -18.23 -22.10 -38.49
CA MET A 128 -17.65 -22.08 -39.84
C MET A 128 -17.19 -23.47 -40.29
N VAL A 129 -16.60 -24.26 -39.41
CA VAL A 129 -16.26 -25.66 -39.71
C VAL A 129 -17.51 -26.48 -40.05
N CYS A 130 -18.58 -26.37 -39.25
CA CYS A 130 -19.84 -27.06 -39.52
C CYS A 130 -20.48 -26.62 -40.85
N LEU A 131 -20.42 -25.32 -41.17
CA LEU A 131 -20.99 -24.76 -42.39
C LEU A 131 -20.20 -25.17 -43.64
N VAL A 132 -18.87 -25.01 -43.61
CA VAL A 132 -18.01 -25.14 -44.79
C VAL A 132 -17.54 -26.57 -44.99
N ARG A 133 -17.00 -27.19 -43.93
CA ARG A 133 -16.41 -28.53 -44.01
C ARG A 133 -17.48 -29.61 -43.93
N ASP A 134 -18.37 -29.51 -42.94
CA ASP A 134 -19.37 -30.54 -42.69
C ASP A 134 -20.68 -30.29 -43.50
N ARG A 135 -20.73 -29.18 -44.27
CA ARG A 135 -21.82 -28.78 -45.15
C ARG A 135 -23.21 -28.79 -44.48
N GLN A 136 -23.24 -28.46 -43.20
CA GLN A 136 -24.49 -28.37 -42.46
C GLN A 136 -25.30 -27.13 -42.89
N GLY A 137 -26.62 -27.18 -42.73
CA GLY A 137 -27.46 -25.98 -42.91
C GLY A 137 -27.08 -24.87 -41.91
N VAL A 138 -27.36 -23.62 -42.24
CA VAL A 138 -26.99 -22.44 -41.42
C VAL A 138 -27.51 -22.58 -39.98
N LEU A 139 -28.78 -22.95 -39.79
CA LEU A 139 -29.37 -23.15 -38.46
C LEU A 139 -28.67 -24.26 -37.67
N ALA A 140 -28.32 -25.38 -38.32
CA ALA A 140 -27.62 -26.48 -37.67
C ALA A 140 -26.18 -26.08 -37.29
N SER A 141 -25.50 -25.35 -38.17
CA SER A 141 -24.14 -24.84 -37.94
C SER A 141 -24.06 -23.89 -36.76
N ILE A 142 -25.14 -23.16 -36.46
CA ILE A 142 -25.24 -22.29 -35.27
C ILE A 142 -25.60 -23.11 -34.03
N TRP A 143 -26.66 -23.93 -34.10
CA TRP A 143 -27.21 -24.57 -32.90
C TRP A 143 -26.36 -25.74 -32.39
N GLN A 144 -25.75 -26.53 -33.28
CA GLN A 144 -25.03 -27.73 -32.86
C GLN A 144 -23.76 -27.46 -32.03
N PRO A 145 -22.89 -26.48 -32.37
CA PRO A 145 -21.77 -26.12 -31.51
C PRO A 145 -22.20 -25.62 -30.13
N VAL A 146 -23.21 -24.75 -30.09
CA VAL A 146 -23.77 -24.22 -28.84
C VAL A 146 -24.34 -25.35 -27.97
N TRP A 147 -25.16 -26.23 -28.55
CA TRP A 147 -25.74 -27.35 -27.83
C TRP A 147 -24.69 -28.36 -27.36
N SER A 148 -23.66 -28.63 -28.18
CA SER A 148 -22.54 -29.47 -27.79
C SER A 148 -21.80 -28.90 -26.58
N LEU A 149 -21.58 -27.58 -26.58
CA LEU A 149 -20.97 -26.87 -25.46
C LEU A 149 -21.83 -26.95 -24.20
N VAL A 150 -23.12 -26.60 -24.28
CA VAL A 150 -24.05 -26.68 -23.13
C VAL A 150 -24.08 -28.09 -22.55
N ARG A 151 -24.23 -29.11 -23.39
CA ARG A 151 -24.22 -30.51 -22.93
C ARG A 151 -22.92 -30.88 -22.23
N ARG A 152 -21.78 -30.37 -22.70
CA ARG A 152 -20.49 -30.62 -22.06
C ARG A 152 -20.35 -29.86 -20.74
N LEU A 153 -20.81 -28.61 -20.67
CA LEU A 153 -20.82 -27.82 -19.44
C LEU A 153 -21.69 -28.44 -18.34
N LEU A 154 -22.80 -29.09 -18.71
CA LEU A 154 -23.66 -29.84 -17.77
C LEU A 154 -23.12 -31.21 -17.35
N SER A 155 -21.99 -31.67 -17.91
CA SER A 155 -21.33 -32.90 -17.47
C SER A 155 -20.50 -32.67 -16.21
N ILE A 156 -20.14 -33.73 -15.46
CA ILE A 156 -19.31 -33.61 -14.25
C ILE A 156 -18.02 -32.79 -14.52
N PRO A 157 -17.21 -33.07 -15.56
CA PRO A 157 -16.05 -32.23 -15.89
C PRO A 157 -16.40 -30.78 -16.26
N GLY A 158 -17.58 -30.56 -16.83
CA GLY A 158 -18.06 -29.22 -17.17
C GLY A 158 -18.43 -28.40 -15.94
N VAL A 159 -19.13 -28.99 -14.98
CA VAL A 159 -19.48 -28.35 -13.71
C VAL A 159 -18.21 -28.01 -12.92
N LEU A 160 -17.23 -28.91 -12.88
CA LEU A 160 -15.93 -28.64 -12.26
C LEU A 160 -15.18 -27.50 -12.96
N ALA A 161 -15.21 -27.45 -14.30
CA ALA A 161 -14.59 -26.36 -15.06
C ALA A 161 -15.28 -25.01 -14.82
N ILE A 162 -16.62 -24.99 -14.67
CA ILE A 162 -17.36 -23.78 -14.27
C ILE A 162 -16.98 -23.35 -12.86
N GLY A 163 -16.89 -24.28 -11.92
CA GLY A 163 -16.43 -24.00 -10.55
C GLY A 163 -15.06 -23.32 -10.55
N TYR A 164 -14.10 -23.86 -11.31
CA TYR A 164 -12.77 -23.25 -11.47
C TYR A 164 -12.85 -21.87 -12.16
N PHE A 165 -13.65 -21.72 -13.21
CA PHE A 165 -13.85 -20.45 -13.92
C PHE A 165 -14.36 -19.31 -13.04
N LEU A 166 -15.12 -19.62 -11.99
CA LEU A 166 -15.62 -18.62 -11.06
C LEU A 166 -14.59 -18.20 -9.99
N VAL A 167 -13.46 -18.89 -9.86
CA VAL A 167 -12.44 -18.62 -8.83
C VAL A 167 -11.86 -17.20 -8.93
N PRO A 168 -11.45 -16.66 -10.12
CA PRO A 168 -10.95 -15.29 -10.20
C PRO A 168 -11.98 -14.25 -9.75
N LEU A 169 -13.25 -14.45 -10.07
CA LEU A 169 -14.33 -13.56 -9.66
C LEU A 169 -14.55 -13.62 -8.14
N ALA A 170 -14.58 -14.84 -7.56
CA ALA A 170 -14.69 -15.03 -6.12
C ALA A 170 -13.51 -14.42 -5.36
N LEU A 171 -12.27 -14.63 -5.84
CA LEU A 171 -11.08 -14.02 -5.27
C LEU A 171 -11.07 -12.50 -5.42
N GLY A 172 -11.52 -11.96 -6.55
CA GLY A 172 -11.65 -10.51 -6.76
C GLY A 172 -12.65 -9.87 -5.80
N MET A 173 -13.82 -10.49 -5.58
CA MET A 173 -14.79 -10.04 -4.57
C MET A 173 -14.22 -10.13 -3.16
N ALA A 174 -13.54 -11.22 -2.84
CA ALA A 174 -12.95 -11.44 -1.53
C ALA A 174 -11.82 -10.42 -1.25
N PHE A 175 -10.98 -10.14 -2.24
CA PHE A 175 -9.91 -9.14 -2.17
C PHE A 175 -10.43 -7.73 -1.84
N THR A 176 -11.65 -7.36 -2.29
CA THR A 176 -12.20 -6.02 -2.01
C THR A 176 -12.94 -5.92 -0.69
N VAL A 177 -13.50 -7.03 -0.22
CA VAL A 177 -14.35 -7.04 0.99
C VAL A 177 -13.53 -7.36 2.24
N ASP A 178 -12.42 -8.09 2.10
CA ASP A 178 -11.65 -8.63 3.21
C ASP A 178 -10.16 -8.21 3.11
N ARG A 179 -9.70 -7.43 4.10
CA ARG A 179 -8.32 -6.92 4.16
C ARG A 179 -7.29 -8.03 4.39
N ASP A 180 -7.64 -9.13 5.05
CA ASP A 180 -6.72 -10.25 5.30
C ASP A 180 -6.51 -11.07 4.03
N ILE A 181 -7.57 -11.27 3.25
CA ILE A 181 -7.47 -11.87 1.93
C ILE A 181 -6.64 -10.98 1.00
N ALA A 182 -6.83 -9.67 1.03
CA ALA A 182 -6.01 -8.72 0.29
C ALA A 182 -4.52 -8.80 0.70
N ASN A 183 -4.24 -8.88 1.99
CA ASN A 183 -2.90 -9.10 2.54
C ASN A 183 -2.28 -10.39 2.00
N ARG A 184 -2.99 -11.53 2.08
CA ARG A 184 -2.50 -12.83 1.59
C ARG A 184 -2.22 -12.82 0.10
N ILE A 185 -3.11 -12.25 -0.70
CA ILE A 185 -2.92 -12.10 -2.15
C ILE A 185 -1.70 -11.23 -2.43
N THR A 186 -1.50 -10.16 -1.65
CA THR A 186 -0.32 -9.30 -1.73
C THR A 186 0.95 -10.11 -1.45
N GLN A 187 0.99 -10.91 -0.39
CA GLN A 187 2.15 -11.77 -0.09
C GLN A 187 2.44 -12.79 -1.20
N VAL A 188 1.41 -13.40 -1.79
CA VAL A 188 1.59 -14.29 -2.96
C VAL A 188 2.20 -13.53 -4.14
N ARG A 189 1.73 -12.32 -4.44
CA ARG A 189 2.32 -11.49 -5.49
C ARG A 189 3.77 -11.14 -5.21
N ILE A 190 4.12 -10.83 -3.97
CA ILE A 190 5.50 -10.57 -3.55
C ILE A 190 6.38 -11.79 -3.80
N TRP A 191 5.91 -12.98 -3.43
CA TRP A 191 6.62 -14.23 -3.64
C TRP A 191 6.95 -14.48 -5.12
N PHE A 192 6.03 -14.17 -6.02
CA PHE A 192 6.25 -14.27 -7.46
C PHE A 192 7.13 -13.14 -8.03
N ASN A 193 7.29 -12.02 -7.32
CA ASN A 193 8.01 -10.83 -7.79
C ASN A 193 9.06 -10.38 -6.75
N PRO A 194 10.10 -11.21 -6.51
CA PRO A 194 11.16 -10.88 -5.58
C PRO A 194 12.00 -9.69 -6.09
N VAL A 195 12.60 -8.97 -5.14
CA VAL A 195 13.58 -7.92 -5.46
C VAL A 195 14.84 -8.60 -6.01
N PRO A 196 15.40 -8.12 -7.14
CA PRO A 196 16.70 -8.58 -7.60
C PRO A 196 17.76 -8.45 -6.50
N ALA A 197 18.74 -9.35 -6.49
CA ALA A 197 19.86 -9.25 -5.56
C ALA A 197 20.56 -7.89 -5.71
N SER A 198 20.77 -7.22 -4.58
CA SER A 198 21.37 -5.89 -4.48
C SER A 198 22.54 -5.92 -3.51
N GLU A 199 23.45 -4.95 -3.62
CA GLU A 199 24.51 -4.70 -2.63
C GLU A 199 23.98 -4.02 -1.36
N TRP A 200 22.69 -3.69 -1.32
CA TRP A 200 22.00 -2.99 -0.24
C TRP A 200 20.90 -3.84 0.38
N GLY A 201 20.59 -3.56 1.65
CA GLY A 201 19.45 -4.09 2.36
C GLY A 201 19.04 -3.17 3.51
N LEU A 202 18.02 -3.56 4.26
CA LEU A 202 17.54 -2.81 5.42
C LEU A 202 17.78 -3.60 6.71
N LYS A 203 18.09 -2.88 7.79
CA LYS A 203 18.30 -3.44 9.12
C LYS A 203 17.37 -2.75 10.11
N ASN A 204 16.73 -3.49 11.01
CA ASN A 204 15.94 -2.86 12.06
C ASN A 204 16.87 -2.21 13.08
N LEU A 205 16.76 -0.88 13.25
CA LEU A 205 17.62 -0.11 14.13
C LEU A 205 17.29 -0.36 15.61
N TYR A 206 16.03 -0.68 15.91
CA TYR A 206 15.51 -0.84 17.27
C TYR A 206 14.63 -2.10 17.39
N PRO A 207 15.20 -3.31 17.29
CA PRO A 207 14.43 -4.56 17.33
C PRO A 207 13.71 -4.83 18.66
N GLU A 208 14.14 -4.19 19.74
CA GLU A 208 13.52 -4.30 21.07
C GLU A 208 12.41 -3.25 21.31
N LEU A 209 12.25 -2.29 20.39
CA LEU A 209 11.25 -1.23 20.52
C LEU A 209 10.05 -1.50 19.61
N VAL A 210 8.89 -1.15 20.15
CA VAL A 210 7.60 -1.24 19.46
C VAL A 210 7.20 0.16 19.01
N PHE A 211 6.83 0.34 17.74
CA PHE A 211 6.32 1.61 17.21
C PHE A 211 4.90 1.45 16.64
N GLU A 212 4.01 2.38 17.02
CA GLU A 212 2.64 2.44 16.52
C GLU A 212 2.56 3.34 15.27
N GLN A 213 2.70 2.73 14.08
CA GLN A 213 2.61 3.44 12.81
C GLN A 213 3.50 4.70 12.76
N PRO A 214 4.82 4.55 12.89
CA PRO A 214 5.73 5.68 12.80
C PRO A 214 5.63 6.28 11.39
N VAL A 215 5.39 7.58 11.31
CA VAL A 215 5.18 8.31 10.04
C VAL A 215 6.45 9.01 9.55
N LEU A 216 7.40 9.26 10.45
CA LEU A 216 8.74 9.77 10.13
C LEU A 216 9.69 9.61 11.32
N VAL A 217 10.99 9.66 11.01
CA VAL A 217 12.08 9.78 11.97
C VAL A 217 13.03 10.91 11.55
N ARG A 218 13.49 11.75 12.50
CA ARG A 218 14.44 12.84 12.24
C ARG A 218 15.32 13.16 13.44
N GLN A 219 16.46 13.82 13.22
CA GLN A 219 17.24 14.49 14.26
C GLN A 219 16.78 15.95 14.42
N ALA A 220 16.81 16.45 15.65
CA ALA A 220 16.71 17.88 15.91
C ALA A 220 18.09 18.53 15.69
N PRO A 221 18.16 19.78 15.19
CA PRO A 221 19.44 20.50 15.07
C PRO A 221 20.22 20.45 16.39
N GLY A 222 21.49 20.04 16.32
CA GLY A 222 22.40 19.93 17.48
C GLY A 222 22.17 18.73 18.41
N ASP A 223 21.17 17.87 18.19
CA ASP A 223 20.98 16.62 18.92
C ASP A 223 21.40 15.40 18.09
N THR A 224 22.71 15.20 17.97
CA THR A 224 23.27 14.06 17.21
C THR A 224 23.07 12.71 17.92
N ALA A 225 22.63 12.72 19.19
CA ALA A 225 22.47 11.53 20.02
C ALA A 225 21.00 11.07 20.16
N GLY A 226 20.04 11.85 19.66
CA GLY A 226 18.61 11.57 19.76
C GLY A 226 17.92 11.53 18.40
N LEU A 227 17.14 10.47 18.15
CA LEU A 227 16.17 10.43 17.08
C LEU A 227 14.78 10.76 17.61
N TYR A 228 14.04 11.58 16.87
CA TYR A 228 12.65 11.89 17.15
C TYR A 228 11.76 11.13 16.17
N VAL A 229 10.93 10.24 16.69
CA VAL A 229 9.99 9.42 15.93
C VAL A 229 8.59 9.95 16.17
N LEU A 230 7.91 10.37 15.09
CA LEU A 230 6.50 10.75 15.13
C LEU A 230 5.66 9.53 14.81
N GLU A 231 4.78 9.14 15.71
CA GLU A 231 3.75 8.12 15.48
C GLU A 231 2.46 8.77 15.00
N ARG A 232 1.77 8.11 14.07
CA ARG A 232 0.55 8.64 13.41
C ARG A 232 -0.55 9.02 14.39
N VAL A 233 -0.59 8.35 15.54
CA VAL A 233 -1.54 8.61 16.64
C VAL A 233 -1.26 9.90 17.42
N GLY A 234 -0.26 10.70 17.03
CA GLY A 234 0.01 11.99 17.65
C GLY A 234 0.98 11.95 18.82
N ARG A 235 1.89 10.97 18.83
CA ARG A 235 2.94 10.87 19.86
C ARG A 235 4.32 11.08 19.23
N VAL A 236 5.13 11.91 19.87
CA VAL A 236 6.54 12.08 19.50
C VAL A 236 7.38 11.43 20.58
N TYR A 237 8.24 10.50 20.16
CA TYR A 237 9.20 9.83 21.03
C TYR A 237 10.62 10.30 20.70
N ARG A 238 11.44 10.53 21.72
CA ARG A 238 12.89 10.65 21.59
C ARG A 238 13.52 9.29 21.91
N VAL A 239 14.41 8.83 21.04
CA VAL A 239 15.09 7.53 21.14
C VAL A 239 16.60 7.76 21.04
N PRO A 240 17.41 7.24 21.97
CA PRO A 240 18.87 7.29 21.84
C PRO A 240 19.37 6.66 20.52
N PHE A 241 20.37 7.30 19.90
CA PHE A 241 21.06 6.79 18.71
C PHE A 241 22.48 6.33 19.05
N PRO A 242 22.99 5.21 18.50
CA PRO A 242 22.35 4.32 17.54
C PRO A 242 21.56 3.16 18.14
N VAL A 243 21.65 2.94 19.46
CA VAL A 243 21.03 1.80 20.14
C VAL A 243 20.19 2.30 21.31
N ALA A 244 19.00 1.72 21.47
CA ALA A 244 18.11 2.00 22.58
C ALA A 244 17.25 0.77 22.91
N THR A 245 16.98 0.57 24.19
CA THR A 245 16.04 -0.42 24.71
C THR A 245 14.75 0.23 25.25
N GLU A 246 14.74 1.57 25.33
CA GLU A 246 13.60 2.37 25.78
C GLU A 246 13.43 3.61 24.88
N LYS A 247 12.19 4.11 24.79
CA LYS A 247 11.86 5.37 24.10
C LYS A 247 11.19 6.34 25.08
N GLU A 248 11.58 7.62 25.03
CA GLU A 248 11.03 8.69 25.88
C GLU A 248 9.88 9.40 25.17
N LEU A 249 8.68 9.41 25.76
CA LEU A 249 7.60 10.25 25.24
C LEU A 249 7.94 11.72 25.48
N VAL A 250 8.02 12.53 24.42
CA VAL A 250 8.39 13.95 24.51
C VAL A 250 7.25 14.91 24.19
N LEU A 251 6.23 14.47 23.45
CA LEU A 251 5.00 15.22 23.17
C LEU A 251 3.86 14.25 22.89
N ASP A 252 2.67 14.51 23.44
CA ASP A 252 1.44 13.77 23.15
C ASP A 252 0.31 14.74 22.81
N ILE A 253 -0.22 14.63 21.59
CA ILE A 253 -1.38 15.38 21.08
C ILE A 253 -2.54 14.44 20.73
N SER A 254 -2.48 13.16 21.10
CA SER A 254 -3.42 12.10 20.66
C SER A 254 -4.89 12.42 20.93
N ASP A 255 -5.18 13.19 21.96
CA ASP A 255 -6.51 13.66 22.35
C ASP A 255 -7.09 14.78 21.44
N GLN A 256 -6.30 15.35 20.51
CA GLN A 256 -6.80 16.31 19.51
C GLN A 256 -7.01 15.74 18.12
N LEU A 257 -6.60 14.50 17.84
CA LEU A 257 -6.67 14.01 16.47
C LEU A 257 -8.05 13.51 16.07
N GLY A 258 -8.83 13.00 17.03
CA GLY A 258 -10.08 12.28 16.72
C GLY A 258 -9.80 10.88 16.18
N GLU A 259 -10.50 10.48 15.13
CA GLU A 259 -10.30 9.22 14.42
C GLU A 259 -9.03 9.24 13.55
N VAL A 260 -8.16 8.24 13.76
CA VAL A 260 -6.91 8.02 13.01
C VAL A 260 -7.10 6.85 12.03
N GLU A 261 -7.70 7.16 10.88
CA GLU A 261 -7.91 6.23 9.77
C GLU A 261 -7.40 6.81 8.45
N MET A 262 -7.10 5.95 7.47
CA MET A 262 -6.64 6.35 6.13
C MET A 262 -5.40 7.27 6.18
N GLU A 263 -5.52 8.54 5.75
CA GLU A 263 -4.45 9.55 5.78
C GLU A 263 -4.55 10.50 7.00
N ASN A 264 -5.45 10.24 7.94
CA ASN A 264 -5.57 11.02 9.16
C ASN A 264 -4.48 10.66 10.17
N GLY A 265 -4.09 11.61 10.99
CA GLY A 265 -3.01 11.43 11.94
C GLY A 265 -2.23 12.71 12.20
N ALA A 266 -1.14 12.53 12.94
CA ALA A 266 -0.01 13.43 12.89
C ALA A 266 0.84 13.04 11.67
N LEU A 267 1.18 14.03 10.85
CA LEU A 267 1.70 13.82 9.49
C LEU A 267 3.08 14.43 9.30
N GLY A 268 3.37 15.54 9.98
CA GLY A 268 4.63 16.27 9.86
C GLY A 268 5.22 16.69 11.19
N LEU A 269 6.56 16.72 11.23
CA LEU A 269 7.36 17.22 12.34
C LEU A 269 8.58 17.97 11.79
N ALA A 270 8.80 19.18 12.28
CA ALA A 270 10.03 19.93 12.06
C ALA A 270 10.49 20.62 13.35
N PHE A 271 11.80 20.71 13.55
CA PHE A 271 12.41 21.49 14.63
C PHE A 271 12.91 22.81 14.07
N HIS A 272 12.80 23.87 14.87
CA HIS A 272 13.34 25.18 14.51
C HIS A 272 14.85 25.09 14.26
N PRO A 273 15.44 25.83 13.30
CA PRO A 273 16.90 25.79 13.06
C PRO A 273 17.74 26.15 14.29
N ARG A 274 17.17 26.97 15.19
CA ARG A 274 17.77 27.40 16.47
C ARG A 274 17.41 26.51 17.67
N PHE A 275 16.96 25.26 17.43
CA PHE A 275 16.51 24.37 18.50
C PHE A 275 17.58 24.05 19.56
N ALA A 276 18.86 24.03 19.15
CA ALA A 276 20.00 23.80 20.04
C ALA A 276 20.51 25.05 20.78
N ASP A 277 20.07 26.25 20.41
CA ASP A 277 20.66 27.48 20.91
C ASP A 277 20.31 27.69 22.40
N ASP A 278 21.32 27.90 23.25
CA ASP A 278 21.14 28.16 24.69
C ASP A 278 20.37 29.46 24.98
N ALA A 279 20.37 30.39 24.03
CA ALA A 279 19.64 31.65 24.08
C ALA A 279 18.32 31.63 23.29
N GLY A 280 17.98 30.49 22.66
CA GLY A 280 16.99 30.40 21.59
C GLY A 280 15.76 29.55 21.93
N SER A 281 14.76 29.74 21.08
CA SER A 281 13.49 29.04 21.12
C SER A 281 13.63 27.56 20.81
N ARG A 282 13.35 26.69 21.79
CA ARG A 282 13.28 25.23 21.60
C ARG A 282 11.96 24.83 20.94
N PHE A 283 11.67 25.39 19.77
CA PHE A 283 10.37 25.16 19.11
C PHE A 283 10.38 23.95 18.19
N ALA A 284 9.30 23.18 18.25
CA ALA A 284 8.95 22.17 17.25
C ALA A 284 7.59 22.49 16.63
N TYR A 285 7.39 22.06 15.39
CA TYR A 285 6.20 22.31 14.59
C TYR A 285 5.60 20.97 14.18
N LEU A 286 4.30 20.79 14.42
CA LEU A 286 3.56 19.60 13.98
C LEU A 286 2.46 20.00 13.00
N TYR A 287 2.32 19.19 11.95
CA TYR A 287 1.17 19.21 11.05
C TYR A 287 0.34 17.95 11.30
N TYR A 288 -0.95 18.12 11.62
CA TYR A 288 -1.84 17.01 11.97
C TYR A 288 -3.29 17.30 11.61
N THR A 289 -4.10 16.25 11.58
CA THR A 289 -5.55 16.33 11.37
C THR A 289 -6.28 16.37 12.70
N ASP A 290 -7.33 17.18 12.78
CA ASP A 290 -8.35 17.11 13.83
C ASP A 290 -9.67 16.65 13.18
N THR A 291 -10.08 15.41 13.47
CA THR A 291 -11.26 14.77 12.90
C THR A 291 -12.41 14.63 13.91
N ARG A 292 -12.32 15.31 15.06
CA ARG A 292 -13.34 15.25 16.11
C ARG A 292 -14.68 15.85 15.61
N PRO A 293 -15.84 15.42 16.14
CA PRO A 293 -17.16 15.69 15.56
C PRO A 293 -17.72 17.10 15.79
N ALA A 294 -16.92 18.04 16.30
CA ALA A 294 -17.31 19.45 16.29
C ALA A 294 -17.29 19.87 14.82
N GLU A 295 -18.43 20.34 14.28
CA GLU A 295 -18.60 20.65 12.86
C GLU A 295 -17.33 21.32 12.28
N ASP A 296 -16.81 20.73 11.20
CA ASP A 296 -15.55 21.06 10.49
C ASP A 296 -14.29 20.31 10.94
N GLN A 297 -13.97 19.20 10.26
CA GLN A 297 -12.64 18.58 10.35
C GLN A 297 -11.57 19.52 9.77
N VAL A 298 -10.38 19.57 10.36
CA VAL A 298 -9.33 20.52 9.94
C VAL A 298 -7.95 19.88 9.81
N ASN A 299 -7.11 20.46 8.95
CA ASN A 299 -5.67 20.30 9.03
C ASN A 299 -5.11 21.43 9.87
N ARG A 300 -4.16 21.14 10.74
CA ARG A 300 -3.60 22.09 11.69
C ARG A 300 -2.09 22.04 11.68
N LEU A 301 -1.48 23.21 11.57
CA LEU A 301 -0.07 23.45 11.85
C LEU A 301 0.04 24.21 13.17
N SER A 302 0.76 23.62 14.13
CA SER A 302 0.97 24.23 15.45
C SER A 302 2.45 24.17 15.85
N ARG A 303 2.86 25.18 16.62
CA ARG A 303 4.18 25.29 17.27
C ARG A 303 4.08 24.90 18.74
N PHE A 304 5.09 24.20 19.26
CA PHE A 304 5.21 23.76 20.65
C PHE A 304 6.58 24.13 21.20
N ASP A 305 6.65 24.53 22.48
CA ASP A 305 7.88 24.88 23.19
C ASP A 305 8.43 23.69 23.99
N PHE A 306 9.53 23.13 23.50
CA PHE A 306 10.27 22.02 24.11
C PHE A 306 11.19 22.47 25.24
N ALA A 307 11.29 23.77 25.55
CA ALA A 307 11.88 24.23 26.81
C ALA A 307 11.00 23.89 28.02
N ALA A 308 9.70 23.63 27.80
CA ALA A 308 8.82 23.11 28.83
C ALA A 308 9.29 21.70 29.29
N PRO A 309 9.18 21.41 30.60
CA PRO A 309 9.94 20.33 31.23
C PRO A 309 9.43 18.92 30.91
N ASP A 310 8.16 18.76 30.56
CA ASP A 310 7.51 17.46 30.38
C ASP A 310 6.49 17.49 29.21
N PRO A 311 6.03 16.33 28.71
CA PRO A 311 5.12 16.26 27.57
C PRO A 311 3.81 17.04 27.74
N ALA A 312 3.24 17.08 28.95
CA ALA A 312 1.99 17.78 29.21
C ALA A 312 2.19 19.30 29.21
N ALA A 313 3.28 19.78 29.82
CA ALA A 313 3.68 21.17 29.79
C ALA A 313 4.00 21.63 28.36
N ARG A 314 4.74 20.82 27.58
CA ARG A 314 4.99 21.08 26.14
C ARG A 314 3.69 21.15 25.36
N ARG A 315 2.77 20.21 25.59
CA ARG A 315 1.46 20.23 24.95
C ARG A 315 0.71 21.52 25.23
N ALA A 316 0.69 21.99 26.48
CA ALA A 316 -0.01 23.21 26.87
C ALA A 316 0.51 24.49 26.20
N THR A 317 1.71 24.46 25.60
CA THR A 317 2.30 25.62 24.89
C THR A 317 1.86 25.78 23.44
N GLU A 318 0.96 24.91 22.95
CA GLU A 318 0.51 24.94 21.56
C GLU A 318 0.12 26.36 21.11
N THR A 319 0.82 26.81 20.08
CA THR A 319 0.49 28.03 19.34
C THR A 319 0.06 27.61 17.93
N PRO A 320 -1.24 27.67 17.59
CA PRO A 320 -1.69 27.39 16.23
C PRO A 320 -1.12 28.44 15.26
N LEU A 321 -0.62 27.99 14.11
CA LEU A 321 -0.14 28.86 13.02
C LEU A 321 -1.14 28.90 11.86
N MET A 322 -1.65 27.72 11.49
CA MET A 322 -2.57 27.58 10.38
C MET A 322 -3.60 26.49 10.70
N VAL A 323 -4.86 26.79 10.45
CA VAL A 323 -5.97 25.85 10.49
C VAL A 323 -6.66 25.92 9.13
N LEU A 324 -6.71 24.80 8.41
CA LEU A 324 -7.37 24.70 7.11
C LEU A 324 -8.59 23.78 7.25
N GLN A 325 -9.76 24.25 6.85
CA GLN A 325 -10.95 23.41 6.77
C GLN A 325 -10.74 22.25 5.78
N ARG A 326 -11.32 21.09 6.09
CA ARG A 326 -11.26 19.88 5.28
C ARG A 326 -12.65 19.40 4.91
N GLU A 327 -12.75 18.76 3.75
CA GLU A 327 -13.91 17.95 3.45
C GLU A 327 -13.89 16.62 4.20
N GLY A 328 -15.08 16.08 4.47
CA GLY A 328 -15.24 14.81 5.17
C GLY A 328 -14.71 13.57 4.44
N SER A 329 -14.10 13.71 3.25
CA SER A 329 -13.45 12.60 2.55
C SER A 329 -12.18 12.12 3.28
N GLY A 330 -11.48 13.01 3.98
CA GLY A 330 -10.32 12.68 4.81
C GLY A 330 -8.99 12.49 4.07
N PHE A 331 -8.94 12.67 2.74
CA PHE A 331 -7.77 12.39 1.89
C PHE A 331 -7.00 13.63 1.45
N HIS A 332 -5.75 13.40 1.02
CA HIS A 332 -4.81 14.32 0.42
C HIS A 332 -4.47 15.50 1.32
N ASN A 333 -4.03 15.16 2.53
CA ASN A 333 -3.67 16.14 3.57
C ASN A 333 -2.28 16.74 3.35
N GLY A 334 -1.40 16.07 2.61
CA GLY A 334 0.03 16.37 2.61
C GLY A 334 0.61 16.27 4.02
N GLY A 335 1.23 17.36 4.47
CA GLY A 335 1.69 17.53 5.84
C GLY A 335 3.21 17.40 6.03
N SER A 336 4.00 17.34 4.97
CA SER A 336 5.46 17.42 5.09
C SER A 336 5.88 18.79 5.64
N LEU A 337 6.85 18.80 6.56
CA LEU A 337 7.41 20.01 7.18
C LEU A 337 8.93 20.00 7.11
N GLY A 338 9.53 21.14 6.81
CA GLY A 338 10.98 21.31 6.84
C GLY A 338 11.38 22.78 6.77
N PHE A 339 12.52 23.11 7.37
CA PHE A 339 13.10 24.44 7.23
C PHE A 339 14.03 24.47 6.02
N GLY A 340 13.88 25.50 5.20
CA GLY A 340 14.80 25.75 4.09
C GLY A 340 16.14 26.28 4.58
N PRO A 341 17.17 26.30 3.70
CA PRO A 341 18.46 26.91 4.02
C PRO A 341 18.37 28.42 4.29
N ASP A 342 17.27 29.04 3.91
CA ASP A 342 16.91 30.43 4.16
C ASP A 342 16.31 30.68 5.56
N GLY A 343 16.06 29.63 6.34
CA GLY A 343 15.53 29.71 7.70
C GLY A 343 14.01 29.82 7.79
N TYR A 344 13.28 29.75 6.68
CA TYR A 344 11.81 29.76 6.68
C TYR A 344 11.23 28.35 6.77
N LEU A 345 10.00 28.24 7.29
CA LEU A 345 9.27 26.98 7.40
C LEU A 345 8.52 26.70 6.10
N TYR A 346 8.77 25.53 5.51
CA TYR A 346 8.05 25.04 4.34
C TYR A 346 7.01 24.00 4.77
N VAL A 347 5.85 24.03 4.09
CA VAL A 347 4.70 23.17 4.40
C VAL A 347 4.16 22.58 3.09
N GLY A 348 4.14 21.25 2.98
CA GLY A 348 3.47 20.56 1.88
C GLY A 348 1.99 20.39 2.20
N VAL A 349 1.10 20.86 1.34
CA VAL A 349 -0.35 20.75 1.53
C VAL A 349 -0.98 20.14 0.29
N GLY A 350 -1.69 19.02 0.46
CA GLY A 350 -2.39 18.37 -0.64
C GLY A 350 -3.59 19.18 -1.15
N GLU A 351 -4.10 18.78 -2.30
CA GLU A 351 -5.28 19.37 -2.94
C GLU A 351 -6.54 19.21 -2.09
N GLY A 352 -6.58 18.17 -1.24
CA GLY A 352 -7.56 17.94 -0.18
C GLY A 352 -8.98 18.28 -0.60
N VAL A 353 -9.57 17.44 -1.48
CA VAL A 353 -10.90 17.52 -2.11
C VAL A 353 -11.61 18.85 -1.87
N HIS A 354 -11.63 19.68 -2.92
CA HIS A 354 -12.04 21.07 -2.90
C HIS A 354 -13.40 21.25 -2.19
N PRO A 355 -13.61 22.33 -1.41
CA PRO A 355 -14.91 22.63 -0.83
C PRO A 355 -15.98 22.59 -1.93
N ARG A 356 -16.99 21.73 -1.76
CA ARG A 356 -18.16 21.58 -2.66
C ARG A 356 -18.92 22.88 -2.92
N ASP A 357 -18.66 23.91 -2.13
CA ASP A 357 -19.26 25.22 -2.28
C ASP A 357 -18.60 26.01 -3.41
N GLN A 358 -19.43 26.48 -4.33
CA GLN A 358 -19.11 27.32 -5.51
C GLN A 358 -18.30 28.61 -5.21
N GLU A 359 -17.96 28.90 -3.95
CA GLU A 359 -17.20 30.08 -3.54
C GLU A 359 -15.68 29.86 -3.52
N ALA A 360 -15.19 28.62 -3.34
CA ALA A 360 -13.78 28.31 -3.52
C ALA A 360 -13.47 28.23 -5.03
N ARG A 361 -13.14 29.39 -5.62
CA ARG A 361 -12.94 29.51 -7.07
C ARG A 361 -11.68 28.81 -7.58
N SER A 362 -10.68 28.57 -6.71
CA SER A 362 -9.37 28.07 -7.12
C SER A 362 -8.52 27.59 -5.93
N SER A 363 -7.65 26.60 -6.17
CA SER A 363 -6.61 26.13 -5.23
C SER A 363 -5.74 27.28 -4.72
N ALA A 364 -5.28 28.16 -5.61
CA ALA A 364 -4.39 29.29 -5.30
C ALA A 364 -4.93 30.28 -4.25
N THR A 365 -6.23 30.26 -3.96
CA THR A 365 -6.85 31.12 -2.93
C THR A 365 -7.11 30.42 -1.58
N VAL A 366 -6.99 29.10 -1.51
CA VAL A 366 -7.38 28.29 -0.34
C VAL A 366 -6.22 27.54 0.34
N LEU A 367 -4.98 27.83 -0.04
CA LEU A 367 -3.76 27.20 0.52
C LEU A 367 -3.74 25.66 0.36
N ARG A 368 -4.12 25.17 -0.82
CA ARG A 368 -4.18 23.75 -1.19
C ARG A 368 -3.33 23.49 -2.44
N SER A 369 -2.97 22.23 -2.67
CA SER A 369 -2.22 21.82 -3.86
C SER A 369 -0.85 22.50 -3.95
N ALA A 370 -0.10 22.55 -2.83
CA ALA A 370 0.95 23.55 -2.62
C ALA A 370 2.19 23.05 -1.88
N VAL A 371 3.30 23.75 -2.11
CA VAL A 371 4.31 24.00 -1.08
C VAL A 371 4.19 25.46 -0.64
N LEU A 372 4.01 25.69 0.66
CA LEU A 372 3.96 27.02 1.27
C LEU A 372 5.31 27.35 1.91
N ARG A 373 5.66 28.64 1.99
CA ARG A 373 6.87 29.15 2.68
C ARG A 373 6.49 30.26 3.65
N LEU A 374 6.72 30.02 4.94
CA LEU A 374 6.21 30.83 6.05
C LEU A 374 7.35 31.34 6.95
N ASP A 375 7.24 32.59 7.39
CA ASP A 375 8.11 33.18 8.40
C ASP A 375 7.53 33.02 9.80
N VAL A 376 8.10 32.08 10.55
CA VAL A 376 7.68 31.75 11.93
C VAL A 376 8.48 32.48 13.00
N ASP A 377 9.49 33.27 12.60
CA ASP A 377 10.26 34.18 13.44
C ASP A 377 9.65 35.61 13.43
N GLU A 378 8.61 35.84 12.61
CA GLU A 378 7.84 37.09 12.50
C GLU A 378 8.70 38.34 12.24
N GLN A 379 9.66 38.23 11.33
CA GLN A 379 10.58 39.30 10.97
C GLN A 379 9.81 40.56 10.52
N PRO A 380 10.17 41.77 11.00
CA PRO A 380 9.38 42.98 10.77
C PRO A 380 9.19 43.37 9.30
N ASP A 381 10.14 43.02 8.44
CA ASP A 381 10.13 43.36 7.01
C ASP A 381 9.22 42.42 6.19
N ASN A 382 8.76 41.31 6.79
CA ASN A 382 7.86 40.36 6.18
C ASN A 382 6.39 40.78 6.35
N LEU A 383 5.55 40.32 5.43
CA LEU A 383 4.17 40.76 5.29
C LEU A 383 3.25 40.03 6.28
N SER A 384 2.18 40.70 6.70
CA SER A 384 1.12 39.99 7.42
C SER A 384 0.33 39.09 6.44
N PRO A 385 -0.12 37.91 6.86
CA PRO A 385 -1.01 37.08 6.04
C PRO A 385 -2.27 37.85 5.64
N GLU A 386 -2.72 37.68 4.40
CA GLU A 386 -3.97 38.26 3.92
C GLU A 386 -5.18 37.61 4.64
N PRO A 387 -6.34 38.29 4.74
CA PRO A 387 -7.56 37.69 5.25
C PRO A 387 -7.84 36.32 4.60
N PHE A 388 -8.22 35.34 5.41
CA PHE A 388 -8.45 33.97 4.97
C PHE A 388 -9.79 33.46 5.49
N TYR A 389 -10.62 32.97 4.57
CA TYR A 389 -12.01 32.61 4.86
C TYR A 389 -12.23 31.10 5.02
N TRP A 390 -11.25 30.26 4.69
CA TRP A 390 -11.35 28.79 4.73
C TRP A 390 -10.61 28.18 5.92
N GLY A 391 -10.58 28.92 7.04
CA GLY A 391 -9.88 28.55 8.26
C GLY A 391 -9.28 29.75 8.98
N SER A 392 -8.10 29.59 9.58
CA SER A 392 -7.40 30.67 10.27
C SER A 392 -5.89 30.66 10.03
N LEU A 393 -5.32 31.86 9.91
CA LEU A 393 -3.88 32.10 9.73
C LEU A 393 -3.43 33.10 10.81
N GLN A 394 -2.40 32.74 11.59
CA GLN A 394 -1.97 33.51 12.76
C GLN A 394 -0.54 33.14 13.17
N ASN A 395 0.15 34.00 13.94
CA ASN A 395 1.47 33.69 14.52
C ASN A 395 2.56 33.31 13.51
N TYR A 396 2.48 33.85 12.29
CA TYR A 396 3.51 33.81 11.26
C TYR A 396 3.37 35.03 10.33
N ARG A 397 4.41 35.31 9.55
CA ARG A 397 4.42 36.30 8.46
C ARG A 397 4.69 35.62 7.12
N VAL A 398 4.33 36.31 6.03
CA VAL A 398 4.64 35.89 4.66
C VAL A 398 5.98 36.53 4.26
N PRO A 399 7.01 35.75 3.91
CA PRO A 399 8.26 36.32 3.42
C PRO A 399 8.03 37.30 2.26
N ALA A 400 8.61 38.49 2.35
CA ALA A 400 8.40 39.55 1.35
C ALA A 400 8.99 39.21 -0.03
N ASP A 401 9.88 38.22 -0.08
CA ASP A 401 10.51 37.68 -1.29
C ASP A 401 9.80 36.41 -1.81
N ASN A 402 8.66 36.01 -1.26
CA ASN A 402 7.88 34.91 -1.82
C ASN A 402 7.46 35.22 -3.27
N PRO A 403 7.44 34.21 -4.17
CA PRO A 403 7.31 34.43 -5.61
C PRO A 403 5.96 35.02 -6.06
N PHE A 404 4.94 34.93 -5.22
CA PHE A 404 3.56 35.33 -5.56
C PHE A 404 3.03 36.51 -4.74
N VAL A 405 3.86 37.21 -3.96
CA VAL A 405 3.39 38.32 -3.10
C VAL A 405 2.66 39.44 -3.85
N ASP A 406 3.04 39.68 -5.12
CA ASP A 406 2.42 40.69 -5.98
C ASP A 406 1.46 40.09 -7.02
N HIS A 407 1.21 38.78 -6.97
CA HIS A 407 0.34 38.12 -7.94
C HIS A 407 -1.13 38.35 -7.57
N PRO A 408 -1.99 38.83 -8.50
CA PRO A 408 -3.35 39.23 -8.16
C PRO A 408 -4.28 38.06 -7.78
N ASP A 409 -4.00 36.86 -8.29
CA ASP A 409 -4.86 35.69 -8.14
C ASP A 409 -4.26 34.56 -7.27
N ILE A 410 -3.05 34.74 -6.74
CA ILE A 410 -2.34 33.70 -5.96
C ILE A 410 -1.91 34.33 -4.65
N ARG A 411 -2.20 33.66 -3.53
CA ARG A 411 -1.81 34.20 -2.23
C ARG A 411 -0.29 34.21 -2.04
N GLY A 412 0.21 35.18 -1.28
CA GLY A 412 1.64 35.34 -1.04
C GLY A 412 2.32 34.19 -0.29
N GLU A 413 1.59 33.31 0.42
CA GLU A 413 2.18 32.17 1.15
C GLU A 413 2.76 31.08 0.24
N TYR A 414 2.36 31.04 -1.04
CA TYR A 414 2.78 30.00 -1.98
C TYR A 414 4.26 30.13 -2.35
N TRP A 415 4.97 29.01 -2.30
CA TRP A 415 6.27 28.83 -2.94
C TRP A 415 6.11 28.17 -4.31
N ALA A 416 5.27 27.13 -4.36
CA ALA A 416 4.89 26.39 -5.55
C ALA A 416 3.45 25.87 -5.40
N LEU A 417 2.78 25.61 -6.52
CA LEU A 417 1.39 25.15 -6.57
C LEU A 417 1.14 24.13 -7.68
N GLY A 418 -0.07 23.56 -7.76
CA GLY A 418 -0.43 22.56 -8.76
C GLY A 418 0.10 21.16 -8.44
N LEU A 419 0.29 20.84 -7.16
CA LEU A 419 0.69 19.52 -6.65
C LEU A 419 -0.53 18.73 -6.17
N ARG A 420 -0.54 17.41 -6.28
CA ARG A 420 -1.70 16.61 -5.85
C ARG A 420 -1.70 16.36 -4.34
N ASN A 421 -0.71 15.64 -3.85
CA ASN A 421 -0.56 15.23 -2.47
C ASN A 421 0.94 15.15 -2.13
N PRO A 422 1.59 16.32 -1.91
CA PRO A 422 3.02 16.40 -1.58
C PRO A 422 3.31 15.72 -0.24
N PHE A 423 3.83 14.49 -0.30
CA PHE A 423 3.82 13.57 0.82
C PHE A 423 5.03 13.74 1.76
N ARG A 424 6.25 13.66 1.24
CA ARG A 424 7.50 14.09 1.89
C ARG A 424 8.33 14.92 0.94
N PHE A 425 9.02 15.90 1.52
CA PHE A 425 10.07 16.64 0.85
C PHE A 425 11.33 16.74 1.73
N SER A 426 12.46 17.03 1.09
CA SER A 426 13.69 17.39 1.78
C SER A 426 14.47 18.43 0.97
N PHE A 427 15.26 19.24 1.67
CA PHE A 427 16.24 20.13 1.03
C PHE A 427 17.55 19.38 0.86
N ASP A 428 18.15 19.48 -0.32
CA ASP A 428 19.53 19.09 -0.54
C ASP A 428 20.45 20.10 0.16
N PRO A 429 21.21 19.67 1.19
CA PRO A 429 22.05 20.60 1.97
C PRO A 429 23.21 21.19 1.15
N ALA A 430 23.55 20.63 -0.02
CA ALA A 430 24.66 21.11 -0.83
C ALA A 430 24.32 22.37 -1.65
N ASN A 431 23.07 22.51 -2.09
CA ASN A 431 22.65 23.57 -3.01
C ASN A 431 21.31 24.24 -2.65
N GLY A 432 20.54 23.68 -1.71
CA GLY A 432 19.24 24.21 -1.29
C GLY A 432 18.07 23.75 -2.16
N ASP A 433 18.27 22.80 -3.07
CA ASP A 433 17.21 22.26 -3.93
C ASP A 433 16.16 21.52 -3.11
N LEU A 434 14.88 21.76 -3.38
CA LEU A 434 13.77 21.13 -2.69
C LEU A 434 13.25 19.92 -3.48
N TRP A 435 13.51 18.71 -3.00
CA TRP A 435 13.03 17.47 -3.62
C TRP A 435 11.77 16.96 -2.95
N LEU A 436 10.79 16.49 -3.73
CA LEU A 436 9.46 16.17 -3.24
C LEU A 436 8.88 14.93 -3.94
N GLY A 437 8.28 14.02 -3.16
CA GLY A 437 7.39 12.98 -3.69
C GLY A 437 5.94 13.47 -3.69
N ASP A 438 5.31 13.49 -4.87
CA ASP A 438 3.91 13.88 -5.05
C ASP A 438 3.06 12.65 -5.42
N VAL A 439 2.15 12.26 -4.54
CA VAL A 439 1.35 11.03 -4.73
C VAL A 439 0.30 11.25 -5.81
N GLY A 440 0.34 10.40 -6.84
CA GLY A 440 -0.47 10.40 -8.04
C GLY A 440 -1.97 10.15 -7.85
N SER A 441 -2.77 10.42 -8.89
CA SER A 441 -4.22 10.19 -8.85
C SER A 441 -4.60 8.81 -9.38
N THR A 442 -4.33 8.59 -10.66
CA THR A 442 -4.95 7.49 -11.42
C THR A 442 -3.92 6.64 -12.11
N ILE A 443 -2.82 7.24 -12.59
CA ILE A 443 -1.87 6.57 -13.46
C ILE A 443 -0.44 6.78 -12.99
N TRP A 444 -0.05 7.97 -12.54
CA TRP A 444 1.38 8.31 -12.39
C TRP A 444 1.71 8.80 -11.00
N GLU A 445 2.78 8.25 -10.43
CA GLU A 445 3.47 8.81 -9.26
C GLU A 445 4.61 9.73 -9.72
N GLU A 446 4.92 10.76 -8.94
CA GLU A 446 5.86 11.82 -9.35
C GLU A 446 6.93 12.16 -8.30
N VAL A 447 8.17 12.28 -8.77
CA VAL A 447 9.24 12.96 -8.03
C VAL A 447 9.52 14.31 -8.68
N ASN A 448 9.36 15.36 -7.90
CA ASN A 448 9.47 16.75 -8.32
C ASN A 448 10.69 17.44 -7.70
N LEU A 449 11.38 18.25 -8.49
CA LEU A 449 12.32 19.26 -8.02
C LEU A 449 11.56 20.59 -7.94
N ILE A 450 11.29 21.06 -6.72
CA ILE A 450 10.40 22.18 -6.45
C ILE A 450 11.13 23.52 -6.56
N GLU A 451 10.89 24.23 -7.65
CA GLU A 451 11.36 25.60 -7.87
C GLU A 451 10.32 26.67 -7.44
N PRO A 452 10.77 27.86 -6.99
CA PRO A 452 9.89 28.97 -6.67
C PRO A 452 9.10 29.45 -7.88
N GLY A 453 7.83 29.76 -7.67
CA GLY A 453 7.01 30.44 -8.67
C GLY A 453 6.55 29.52 -9.80
N LYS A 454 6.54 28.19 -9.59
CA LYS A 454 6.15 27.20 -10.60
C LYS A 454 4.83 26.51 -10.28
N HIS A 455 4.11 26.14 -11.34
CA HIS A 455 2.89 25.34 -11.30
C HIS A 455 3.15 23.89 -11.77
N TYR A 456 2.90 22.89 -10.93
CA TYR A 456 3.15 21.45 -11.18
C TYR A 456 1.99 20.72 -11.89
N GLN A 457 1.08 21.51 -12.44
CA GLN A 457 0.08 21.13 -13.44
C GLN A 457 -1.03 20.19 -12.97
N TYR A 458 -1.05 19.66 -11.74
CA TYR A 458 -2.21 18.89 -11.28
C TYR A 458 -3.46 19.79 -11.19
N PRO A 459 -4.66 19.34 -11.67
CA PRO A 459 -4.98 18.05 -12.27
C PRO A 459 -4.90 18.00 -13.80
N MET A 460 -4.38 19.04 -14.46
CA MET A 460 -4.26 19.14 -15.92
C MET A 460 -3.26 18.14 -16.51
N ALA A 461 -2.19 17.85 -15.77
CA ALA A 461 -1.21 16.80 -16.09
C ALA A 461 -1.02 15.83 -14.91
N GLU A 462 -0.60 14.62 -15.24
CA GLU A 462 -0.14 13.57 -14.32
C GLU A 462 1.01 12.84 -15.00
N GLY A 463 2.16 12.73 -14.34
CA GLY A 463 3.43 12.36 -14.95
C GLY A 463 3.85 13.37 -16.02
N HIS A 464 4.22 12.88 -17.20
CA HIS A 464 4.54 13.72 -18.37
C HIS A 464 3.37 13.85 -19.36
N HIS A 465 2.14 13.57 -18.91
CA HIS A 465 0.99 13.39 -19.78
C HIS A 465 -0.19 14.27 -19.38
N PRO A 466 -0.91 14.85 -20.36
CA PRO A 466 -2.15 15.57 -20.07
C PRO A 466 -3.24 14.59 -19.63
N THR A 467 -4.02 14.96 -18.62
CA THR A 467 -5.15 14.15 -18.13
C THR A 467 -6.44 14.40 -18.92
N GLY A 468 -6.48 15.51 -19.69
CA GLY A 468 -7.70 16.01 -20.35
C GLY A 468 -8.69 16.68 -19.41
N ARG A 469 -8.37 16.78 -18.11
CA ARG A 469 -9.15 17.56 -17.14
C ARG A 469 -8.79 19.04 -17.29
N ALA A 470 -9.78 19.92 -17.18
CA ALA A 470 -9.53 21.33 -17.00
C ALA A 470 -8.97 21.55 -15.58
N GLY A 471 -7.96 22.41 -15.46
CA GLY A 471 -7.52 22.88 -14.15
C GLY A 471 -8.62 23.73 -13.50
N PRO A 472 -8.66 23.81 -12.16
CA PRO A 472 -9.59 24.72 -11.48
C PRO A 472 -9.31 26.19 -11.84
N GLU A 473 -8.11 26.47 -12.37
CA GLU A 473 -7.61 27.81 -12.64
C GLU A 473 -6.82 27.89 -13.95
N THR A 474 -6.83 29.08 -14.57
CA THR A 474 -5.89 29.47 -15.63
C THR A 474 -5.02 30.56 -15.05
N LEU A 475 -3.84 30.19 -14.57
CA LEU A 475 -2.90 31.10 -13.93
C LEU A 475 -1.75 31.44 -14.89
N ASP A 476 -1.33 32.71 -14.90
CA ASP A 476 -0.18 33.17 -15.68
C ASP A 476 1.13 32.88 -14.93
N VAL A 477 1.45 31.59 -14.79
CA VAL A 477 2.60 31.09 -14.03
C VAL A 477 3.33 30.03 -14.84
N PRO A 478 4.68 30.01 -14.86
CA PRO A 478 5.44 28.97 -15.55
C PRO A 478 5.12 27.55 -15.03
N GLU A 479 4.80 26.66 -15.95
CA GLU A 479 4.55 25.24 -15.65
C GLU A 479 5.84 24.44 -15.56
N GLN A 480 5.85 23.43 -14.69
CA GLN A 480 6.97 22.51 -14.48
C GLN A 480 6.43 21.08 -14.38
N GLY A 481 7.13 20.12 -14.98
CA GLY A 481 6.82 18.69 -14.86
C GLY A 481 7.79 17.98 -13.91
N PRO A 482 7.52 16.70 -13.58
CA PRO A 482 8.35 15.94 -12.67
C PRO A 482 9.74 15.66 -13.25
N VAL A 483 10.71 15.42 -12.37
CA VAL A 483 12.03 14.91 -12.76
C VAL A 483 11.92 13.43 -13.12
N TYR A 484 11.13 12.68 -12.37
CA TYR A 484 10.86 11.27 -12.60
C TYR A 484 9.38 10.97 -12.35
N ALA A 485 8.80 10.13 -13.19
CA ALA A 485 7.44 9.64 -13.01
C ALA A 485 7.34 8.16 -13.38
N TYR A 486 6.50 7.41 -12.68
CA TYR A 486 6.26 5.99 -12.96
C TYR A 486 4.78 5.63 -12.91
N GLU A 487 4.38 4.68 -13.74
CA GLU A 487 3.00 4.20 -13.80
C GLU A 487 2.64 3.38 -12.55
N HIS A 488 1.39 3.49 -12.11
CA HIS A 488 0.82 2.61 -11.11
C HIS A 488 0.95 1.16 -11.56
N SER A 489 1.55 0.33 -10.71
CA SER A 489 1.51 -1.11 -10.85
C SER A 489 0.58 -1.71 -9.80
N ALA A 490 0.51 -3.04 -9.70
CA ALA A 490 -0.24 -3.71 -8.63
C ALA A 490 0.27 -3.36 -7.22
N TYR A 491 1.46 -2.77 -7.08
CA TYR A 491 2.07 -2.41 -5.81
C TYR A 491 2.87 -1.11 -5.79
N ASP A 492 3.29 -0.54 -6.92
CA ASP A 492 3.97 0.77 -6.93
C ASP A 492 2.92 1.84 -7.24
N ARG A 493 2.44 2.57 -6.23
CA ARG A 493 1.23 3.42 -6.35
C ARG A 493 1.18 4.61 -5.37
N ALA A 494 2.26 4.87 -4.65
CA ALA A 494 2.31 5.96 -3.67
C ALA A 494 3.76 6.33 -3.38
N VAL A 495 4.33 7.23 -4.18
CA VAL A 495 5.68 7.75 -3.94
C VAL A 495 5.70 8.57 -2.65
N ILE A 496 6.69 8.30 -1.79
CA ILE A 496 6.85 8.99 -0.53
C ILE A 496 7.72 10.23 -0.69
N GLY A 497 8.73 10.15 -1.55
CA GLY A 497 9.86 11.07 -1.57
C GLY A 497 11.05 10.52 -0.78
N GLY A 498 12.08 11.34 -0.60
CA GLY A 498 13.28 10.97 0.13
C GLY A 498 14.34 12.06 0.16
N VAL A 499 15.61 11.69 0.01
CA VAL A 499 16.76 12.58 0.26
C VAL A 499 17.83 12.47 -0.82
N VAL A 500 18.46 13.60 -1.17
CA VAL A 500 19.72 13.57 -1.93
C VAL A 500 20.84 13.21 -0.98
N TYR A 501 21.52 12.10 -1.25
CA TYR A 501 22.58 11.62 -0.36
C TYR A 501 23.84 12.48 -0.49
N ARG A 502 24.24 13.08 0.63
CA ARG A 502 25.44 13.95 0.73
C ARG A 502 26.47 13.47 1.77
N GLY A 503 26.26 12.29 2.38
CA GLY A 503 27.13 11.77 3.44
C GLY A 503 28.36 11.00 2.92
N ASP A 504 29.41 10.89 3.72
CA ASP A 504 30.64 10.17 3.31
C ASP A 504 30.57 8.65 3.52
N ARG A 505 29.57 8.18 4.27
CA ARG A 505 29.43 6.76 4.65
C ARG A 505 29.19 5.84 3.46
N TYR A 506 28.46 6.32 2.45
CA TYR A 506 28.05 5.55 1.26
C TYR A 506 28.51 6.22 -0.04
N PRO A 507 29.80 6.09 -0.42
CA PRO A 507 30.33 6.78 -1.61
C PRO A 507 29.60 6.48 -2.92
N SER A 508 29.02 5.28 -3.09
CA SER A 508 28.27 4.92 -4.30
C SER A 508 26.88 5.56 -4.40
N LEU A 509 26.38 6.17 -3.33
CA LEU A 509 25.13 6.93 -3.30
C LEU A 509 25.35 8.44 -3.41
N GLN A 510 26.59 8.93 -3.37
CA GLN A 510 26.88 10.37 -3.37
C GLN A 510 26.24 11.08 -4.58
N GLY A 511 25.45 12.13 -4.29
CA GLY A 511 24.73 12.91 -5.30
C GLY A 511 23.54 12.20 -5.94
N LYS A 512 23.10 11.06 -5.40
CA LYS A 512 21.90 10.37 -5.85
C LYS A 512 20.73 10.66 -4.91
N TYR A 513 19.53 10.77 -5.47
CA TYR A 513 18.28 10.86 -4.72
C TYR A 513 17.81 9.46 -4.36
N VAL A 514 17.69 9.19 -3.05
CA VAL A 514 17.20 7.94 -2.49
C VAL A 514 15.77 8.16 -2.02
N PHE A 515 14.81 7.45 -2.60
CA PHE A 515 13.38 7.63 -2.35
C PHE A 515 12.65 6.29 -2.27
N ALA A 516 11.39 6.33 -1.84
CA ALA A 516 10.61 5.11 -1.62
C ALA A 516 9.19 5.21 -2.14
N ASP A 517 8.57 4.05 -2.28
CA ASP A 517 7.13 3.89 -2.53
C ASP A 517 6.48 3.19 -1.32
N ASN A 518 5.34 3.71 -0.87
CA ASN A 518 4.62 3.22 0.29
C ASN A 518 4.09 1.81 0.08
N TYR A 519 3.41 1.58 -1.04
CA TYR A 519 2.64 0.35 -1.23
C TYR A 519 3.58 -0.83 -1.44
N SER A 520 4.61 -0.68 -2.26
CA SER A 520 5.58 -1.72 -2.59
C SER A 520 6.67 -1.88 -1.54
N ALA A 521 6.85 -0.87 -0.69
CA ALA A 521 7.95 -0.73 0.26
C ALA A 521 9.35 -0.76 -0.40
N LYS A 522 9.43 -0.50 -1.71
CA LYS A 522 10.68 -0.45 -2.47
C LYS A 522 11.44 0.85 -2.20
N ILE A 523 12.77 0.74 -2.20
CA ILE A 523 13.71 1.86 -2.11
C ILE A 523 14.43 1.98 -3.46
N PHE A 524 14.29 3.15 -4.08
CA PHE A 524 14.83 3.48 -5.37
C PHE A 524 15.94 4.52 -5.26
N VAL A 525 16.81 4.53 -6.26
CA VAL A 525 17.87 5.52 -6.39
C VAL A 525 17.90 6.06 -7.81
N MET A 526 18.07 7.38 -7.92
CA MET A 526 18.30 8.04 -9.20
C MET A 526 19.35 9.16 -9.10
N PRO A 527 20.02 9.54 -10.20
CA PRO A 527 20.87 10.73 -10.22
C PRO A 527 20.08 12.00 -9.91
N ALA A 528 20.59 12.86 -9.03
CA ALA A 528 19.93 14.13 -8.67
C ALA A 528 20.36 15.31 -9.57
N ASP A 529 21.35 15.13 -10.44
CA ASP A 529 21.91 16.17 -11.31
C ASP A 529 21.23 16.26 -12.69
N GLN A 530 20.19 15.45 -12.92
CA GLN A 530 19.46 15.39 -14.17
C GLN A 530 18.10 16.08 -14.04
N SER A 531 17.73 16.87 -15.04
CA SER A 531 16.41 17.51 -15.12
C SER A 531 15.28 16.53 -15.44
N ARG A 532 15.64 15.34 -15.93
CA ARG A 532 14.72 14.25 -16.24
C ARG A 532 15.44 12.92 -16.13
N VAL A 533 14.78 11.95 -15.52
CA VAL A 533 15.21 10.56 -15.40
C VAL A 533 14.09 9.68 -15.94
N ASP A 534 14.42 8.67 -16.74
CA ASP A 534 13.43 7.72 -17.28
C ASP A 534 13.50 6.34 -16.57
N ASP A 535 14.63 5.99 -15.95
CA ASP A 535 14.87 4.71 -15.26
C ASP A 535 15.57 4.92 -13.91
N VAL A 536 15.23 4.09 -12.93
CA VAL A 536 15.78 4.15 -11.56
C VAL A 536 16.29 2.80 -11.09
N ASP A 537 17.28 2.81 -10.20
CA ASP A 537 17.82 1.59 -9.60
C ASP A 537 16.98 1.19 -8.37
N LEU A 538 16.44 -0.03 -8.36
CA LEU A 538 15.86 -0.64 -7.16
C LEU A 538 16.98 -1.23 -6.30
N ILE A 539 17.20 -0.65 -5.11
CA ILE A 539 18.32 -1.06 -4.24
C ILE A 539 17.91 -1.88 -3.03
N ALA A 540 16.70 -1.70 -2.49
CA ALA A 540 16.25 -2.40 -1.30
C ALA A 540 14.73 -2.44 -1.24
N ARG A 541 14.17 -3.22 -0.31
CA ARG A 541 12.74 -3.25 -0.03
C ARG A 541 12.50 -3.60 1.44
N ALA A 542 11.63 -2.84 2.10
CA ALA A 542 11.23 -3.14 3.47
C ALA A 542 10.11 -4.19 3.51
N SER A 543 9.76 -4.66 4.71
CA SER A 543 8.56 -5.48 4.92
C SER A 543 7.32 -4.73 4.43
N GLN A 544 6.49 -5.41 3.64
CA GLN A 544 5.24 -4.85 3.11
C GLN A 544 4.03 -5.38 3.88
N TYR A 545 3.20 -4.47 4.36
CA TYR A 545 1.87 -4.73 4.91
C TYR A 545 0.86 -4.03 3.98
N ALA A 546 -0.31 -4.61 3.67
CA ALA A 546 -1.17 -4.06 2.60
C ALA A 546 -1.52 -2.58 2.87
N GLN A 547 -1.17 -1.73 1.89
CA GLN A 547 -1.34 -0.27 1.93
C GLN A 547 -0.63 0.44 3.10
N ARG A 548 0.40 -0.20 3.68
CA ARG A 548 1.12 0.24 4.88
C ARG A 548 2.61 -0.15 4.83
N GLY A 549 3.35 0.42 3.88
CA GLY A 549 4.80 0.24 3.82
C GLY A 549 5.56 1.47 4.30
N VAL A 550 6.50 1.95 3.48
CA VAL A 550 7.42 3.04 3.86
C VAL A 550 6.67 4.36 4.03
N SER A 551 6.95 5.11 5.10
CA SER A 551 6.34 6.41 5.42
C SER A 551 7.32 7.58 5.39
N SER A 552 8.62 7.32 5.49
CA SER A 552 9.66 8.33 5.33
C SER A 552 11.02 7.74 4.97
N VAL A 553 11.85 8.55 4.31
CA VAL A 553 13.28 8.33 4.12
C VAL A 553 14.00 9.59 4.60
N ALA A 554 15.01 9.44 5.45
CA ALA A 554 15.75 10.56 6.04
C ALA A 554 17.25 10.25 6.08
N GLN A 555 18.08 11.27 5.84
CA GLN A 555 19.53 11.19 6.06
C GLN A 555 19.88 11.81 7.41
N LEU A 556 20.72 11.15 8.20
CA LEU A 556 21.33 11.71 9.41
C LEU A 556 22.60 12.51 9.07
N GLU A 557 23.03 13.39 9.98
CA GLU A 557 24.29 14.14 9.83
C GLU A 557 25.50 13.21 9.70
N SER A 558 25.46 12.04 10.36
CA SER A 558 26.49 11.00 10.29
C SER A 558 26.48 10.19 8.98
N GLY A 559 25.51 10.42 8.10
CA GLY A 559 25.45 9.82 6.76
C GLY A 559 24.71 8.48 6.69
N GLU A 560 24.10 7.99 7.76
CA GLU A 560 23.11 6.91 7.69
C GLU A 560 21.83 7.38 7.00
N ILE A 561 21.21 6.48 6.23
CA ILE A 561 19.87 6.68 5.67
C ILE A 561 18.91 5.85 6.50
N LEU A 562 17.94 6.50 7.13
CA LEU A 562 16.86 5.87 7.86
C LEU A 562 15.61 5.77 6.98
N VAL A 563 14.87 4.68 7.18
CA VAL A 563 13.59 4.40 6.54
C VAL A 563 12.59 4.07 7.63
N THR A 564 11.39 4.63 7.56
CA THR A 564 10.31 4.32 8.51
C THR A 564 9.23 3.50 7.82
N THR A 565 8.70 2.47 8.48
CA THR A 565 7.57 1.67 7.98
C THR A 565 6.39 1.73 8.95
N LEU A 566 5.17 1.82 8.41
CA LEU A 566 3.95 1.94 9.24
C LEU A 566 3.61 0.66 10.00
N GLY A 567 4.04 -0.50 9.51
CA GLY A 567 3.67 -1.80 10.08
C GLY A 567 2.21 -2.20 9.82
N ALA A 568 1.77 -3.25 10.49
CA ALA A 568 0.42 -3.80 10.35
C ALA A 568 -0.66 -2.87 10.92
N ALA A 569 -1.90 -3.09 10.47
CA ALA A 569 -3.06 -2.38 11.03
C ALA A 569 -3.48 -2.84 12.41
N SER A 570 -3.12 -4.07 12.69
CA SER A 570 -3.76 -4.92 13.65
C SER A 570 -2.89 -5.08 14.90
N GLU A 571 -1.60 -4.75 14.78
CA GLU A 571 -0.61 -4.79 15.85
C GLU A 571 0.42 -3.66 15.64
N PRO A 572 1.10 -3.20 16.70
CA PRO A 572 2.13 -2.17 16.61
C PRO A 572 3.44 -2.74 16.06
N SER A 573 3.49 -3.04 14.77
CA SER A 573 4.67 -3.61 14.09
C SER A 573 5.40 -2.60 13.19
N GLY A 574 5.28 -1.31 13.50
CA GLY A 574 6.02 -0.26 12.80
C GLY A 574 7.50 -0.31 13.13
N GLU A 575 8.35 0.08 12.17
CA GLU A 575 9.80 -0.04 12.32
C GLU A 575 10.53 1.25 11.95
N VAL A 576 11.68 1.44 12.58
CA VAL A 576 12.73 2.37 12.13
C VAL A 576 13.87 1.51 11.62
N LEU A 577 14.11 1.57 10.32
CA LEU A 577 15.10 0.80 9.60
C LEU A 577 16.27 1.71 9.21
N VAL A 578 17.45 1.12 9.04
CA VAL A 578 18.64 1.77 8.47
C VAL A 578 19.05 1.04 7.20
N LEU A 579 19.38 1.80 6.15
CA LEU A 579 19.96 1.27 4.93
C LEU A 579 21.40 0.85 5.20
N VAL A 580 21.72 -0.40 4.89
CA VAL A 580 23.02 -1.04 5.12
C VAL A 580 23.44 -1.85 3.90
N ARG A 581 24.68 -2.37 3.92
CA ARG A 581 25.12 -3.36 2.94
C ARG A 581 24.36 -4.66 3.11
N ALA A 582 24.16 -5.39 2.03
CA ALA A 582 23.33 -6.61 2.01
C ALA A 582 23.79 -7.66 3.04
N GLU A 583 25.09 -7.75 3.33
CA GLU A 583 25.65 -8.66 4.35
C GLU A 583 25.30 -8.31 5.81
N GLU A 584 24.85 -7.08 6.07
CA GLU A 584 24.48 -6.57 7.41
C GLU A 584 22.95 -6.45 7.57
N ALA A 585 22.19 -6.73 6.52
CA ALA A 585 20.76 -6.51 6.49
C ALA A 585 20.01 -7.66 7.17
N ASP A 586 19.10 -7.32 8.07
CA ASP A 586 18.14 -8.27 8.64
C ASP A 586 16.94 -8.49 7.69
N VAL A 587 16.73 -7.55 6.77
CA VAL A 587 15.63 -7.50 5.82
C VAL A 587 16.18 -7.66 4.41
N VAL A 588 16.68 -8.86 4.12
CA VAL A 588 16.86 -9.37 2.74
C VAL A 588 16.41 -10.83 2.77
N GLN A 589 15.13 -11.03 2.45
CA GLN A 589 14.37 -12.28 2.68
C GLN A 589 14.05 -12.57 4.16
N ARG A 590 12.75 -12.57 4.49
CA ARG A 590 12.26 -13.43 5.56
C ARG A 590 12.45 -14.86 5.09
N GLU A 591 13.55 -15.50 5.48
CA GLU A 591 13.38 -16.88 5.95
C GLU A 591 12.67 -16.74 7.29
N ASP A 592 11.43 -17.22 7.36
CA ASP A 592 10.75 -17.43 8.65
C ASP A 592 11.67 -18.32 9.48
N THR A 593 12.41 -17.72 10.39
CA THR A 593 13.05 -18.46 11.47
C THR A 593 11.98 -18.56 12.54
N PRO A 594 11.34 -19.73 12.74
CA PRO A 594 10.44 -19.92 13.85
C PRO A 594 11.26 -19.66 15.11
N THR A 595 10.67 -19.00 16.11
CA THR A 595 11.21 -19.02 17.47
C THR A 595 11.50 -20.49 17.79
N ALA A 596 12.79 -20.84 17.90
CA ALA A 596 13.18 -22.23 18.06
C ALA A 596 12.45 -22.78 19.30
N ALA A 597 11.66 -23.84 19.10
CA ALA A 597 10.99 -24.49 20.21
C ALA A 597 12.04 -24.89 21.26
N PRO A 598 11.69 -24.89 22.55
CA PRO A 598 12.58 -25.38 23.61
C PRO A 598 13.18 -26.73 23.24
N ALA A 599 14.42 -27.00 23.67
CA ALA A 599 15.15 -28.21 23.26
C ALA A 599 14.45 -29.53 23.67
N ASP A 600 13.48 -29.45 24.58
CA ASP A 600 12.64 -30.52 25.09
C ASP A 600 11.21 -30.55 24.51
N TYR A 601 10.90 -29.69 23.54
CA TYR A 601 9.61 -29.71 22.82
C TYR A 601 9.51 -30.91 21.88
N ASP A 602 8.49 -31.74 22.11
CA ASP A 602 8.12 -32.86 21.23
C ASP A 602 6.71 -32.63 20.68
N GLU A 603 6.64 -32.25 19.40
CA GLU A 603 5.39 -31.96 18.71
C GLU A 603 4.39 -33.13 18.74
N GLN A 604 4.87 -34.37 18.65
CA GLN A 604 4.00 -35.55 18.63
C GLN A 604 3.41 -35.80 20.02
N ALA A 605 4.18 -35.55 21.08
CA ALA A 605 3.71 -35.60 22.46
C ALA A 605 2.70 -34.47 22.74
N SER A 606 2.95 -33.25 22.26
CA SER A 606 2.02 -32.13 22.40
C SER A 606 0.73 -32.33 21.62
N ALA A 607 0.81 -32.90 20.42
CA ALA A 607 -0.36 -33.30 19.63
C ALA A 607 -1.21 -34.35 20.36
N ALA A 608 -0.56 -35.34 20.98
CA ALA A 608 -1.23 -36.34 21.79
C ALA A 608 -1.88 -35.72 23.04
N SER A 609 -1.19 -34.80 23.71
CA SER A 609 -1.75 -34.06 24.85
C SER A 609 -2.95 -33.22 24.44
N PHE A 610 -2.88 -32.51 23.31
CA PHE A 610 -4.01 -31.74 22.76
C PHE A 610 -5.19 -32.65 22.40
N ALA A 611 -4.92 -33.81 21.78
CA ALA A 611 -5.94 -34.79 21.43
C ALA A 611 -6.66 -35.38 22.65
N VAL A 612 -5.96 -35.55 23.77
CA VAL A 612 -6.54 -36.10 25.01
C VAL A 612 -7.31 -35.02 25.78
N ASN A 613 -6.75 -33.81 25.90
CA ASN A 613 -7.25 -32.79 26.82
C ASN A 613 -8.13 -31.73 26.16
N CYS A 614 -7.89 -31.37 24.89
CA CYS A 614 -8.51 -30.22 24.24
C CYS A 614 -9.47 -30.61 23.09
N ALA A 615 -9.16 -31.68 22.35
CA ALA A 615 -9.83 -32.03 21.11
C ALA A 615 -11.30 -32.45 21.24
N ARG A 616 -11.75 -32.86 22.43
CA ARG A 616 -13.18 -33.16 22.65
C ARG A 616 -14.08 -31.96 22.44
N CYS A 617 -13.59 -30.77 22.79
CA CYS A 617 -14.28 -29.50 22.60
C CYS A 617 -13.82 -28.82 21.31
N HIS A 618 -12.50 -28.79 21.05
CA HIS A 618 -11.92 -28.03 19.93
C HIS A 618 -11.73 -28.83 18.64
N GLY A 619 -12.08 -30.11 18.60
CA GLY A 619 -11.80 -30.99 17.46
C GLY A 619 -10.36 -31.51 17.49
N VAL A 620 -10.13 -32.70 16.91
CA VAL A 620 -8.77 -33.31 16.82
C VAL A 620 -7.81 -32.42 16.04
N THR A 621 -8.38 -31.67 15.10
CA THR A 621 -7.75 -30.68 14.23
C THR A 621 -7.65 -29.30 14.86
N GLY A 622 -8.39 -29.01 15.93
CA GLY A 622 -8.45 -27.68 16.55
C GLY A 622 -9.46 -26.72 15.91
N ASP A 623 -10.28 -27.17 14.96
CA ASP A 623 -11.25 -26.37 14.19
C ASP A 623 -12.53 -25.96 14.94
N GLY A 624 -12.59 -26.23 16.24
CA GLY A 624 -13.77 -25.97 17.07
C GLY A 624 -14.91 -26.99 16.87
N GLN A 625 -14.73 -28.04 16.05
CA GLN A 625 -15.75 -29.06 15.76
C GLN A 625 -15.57 -30.34 16.58
N GLY A 626 -15.28 -30.19 17.87
CA GLY A 626 -15.18 -31.32 18.78
C GLY A 626 -16.52 -32.05 18.97
N PRO A 627 -16.51 -33.36 19.26
CA PRO A 627 -17.74 -34.13 19.51
C PRO A 627 -18.62 -33.57 20.64
N ASP A 628 -18.02 -32.85 21.59
CA ASP A 628 -18.74 -32.21 22.69
C ASP A 628 -19.15 -30.76 22.38
N ALA A 629 -18.62 -30.13 21.33
CA ALA A 629 -18.91 -28.73 20.98
C ALA A 629 -20.41 -28.44 20.82
N PRO A 630 -21.23 -29.29 20.15
CA PRO A 630 -22.67 -29.06 20.04
C PRO A 630 -23.43 -29.18 21.38
N LEU A 631 -22.86 -29.89 22.37
CA LEU A 631 -23.48 -30.16 23.66
C LEU A 631 -23.26 -29.03 24.67
N LEU A 632 -22.25 -28.19 24.45
CA LEU A 632 -21.84 -27.13 25.38
C LEU A 632 -22.66 -25.84 25.25
N GLY A 633 -23.44 -25.68 24.17
CA GLY A 633 -24.33 -24.52 23.99
C GLY A 633 -23.62 -23.17 23.89
N VAL A 634 -22.29 -23.17 23.74
CA VAL A 634 -21.45 -21.99 23.49
C VAL A 634 -20.55 -22.26 22.29
N PRO A 635 -20.31 -21.25 21.42
CA PRO A 635 -19.45 -21.42 20.26
C PRO A 635 -18.02 -21.72 20.70
N MET A 636 -17.45 -22.81 20.19
CA MET A 636 -16.04 -23.15 20.43
C MET A 636 -15.16 -22.31 19.49
N PRO A 637 -14.06 -21.73 19.99
CA PRO A 637 -13.11 -21.04 19.14
C PRO A 637 -12.43 -22.04 18.21
N ASP A 638 -12.29 -21.63 16.94
CA ASP A 638 -11.46 -22.29 15.94
C ASP A 638 -9.99 -21.92 16.20
N LEU A 639 -9.24 -22.87 16.76
CA LEU A 639 -7.81 -22.74 17.08
C LEU A 639 -6.92 -22.90 15.84
N THR A 640 -7.49 -23.24 14.68
CA THR A 640 -6.78 -23.22 13.39
C THR A 640 -6.89 -21.86 12.71
N SER A 641 -7.85 -21.04 13.17
CA SER A 641 -8.09 -19.71 12.62
C SER A 641 -6.93 -18.77 12.93
N PRO A 642 -6.29 -18.18 11.91
CA PRO A 642 -5.30 -17.12 12.09
C PRO A 642 -5.88 -15.92 12.83
N LEU A 643 -7.19 -15.68 12.73
CA LEU A 643 -7.89 -14.61 13.46
C LEU A 643 -7.91 -14.88 14.98
N TYR A 644 -7.99 -16.15 15.39
CA TYR A 644 -7.89 -16.52 16.82
C TYR A 644 -6.51 -16.19 17.38
N HIS A 645 -5.45 -16.54 16.65
CA HIS A 645 -4.06 -16.27 17.04
C HIS A 645 -3.67 -14.81 16.92
N PHE A 646 -4.34 -14.07 16.04
CA PHE A 646 -4.20 -12.62 15.98
C PHE A 646 -4.85 -11.92 17.19
N GLN A 647 -5.99 -12.43 17.67
CA GLN A 647 -6.71 -11.85 18.82
C GLN A 647 -6.17 -12.27 20.19
N ARG A 648 -5.29 -13.26 20.25
CA ARG A 648 -4.74 -13.79 21.51
C ARG A 648 -3.26 -14.08 21.39
N SER A 649 -2.49 -13.46 22.28
CA SER A 649 -1.06 -13.72 22.41
C SER A 649 -0.79 -15.14 22.95
N ALA A 650 0.45 -15.60 22.84
CA ALA A 650 0.89 -16.86 23.47
C ALA A 650 0.59 -16.87 24.97
N GLU A 651 0.78 -15.73 25.63
CA GLU A 651 0.54 -15.50 27.05
C GLU A 651 -0.96 -15.57 27.38
N ASP A 652 -1.82 -15.04 26.50
CA ASP A 652 -3.28 -15.16 26.65
C ASP A 652 -3.74 -16.62 26.50
N ILE A 653 -3.21 -17.34 25.52
CA ILE A 653 -3.51 -18.77 25.30
C ILE A 653 -3.02 -19.58 26.51
N HIS A 654 -1.81 -19.31 26.99
CA HIS A 654 -1.26 -19.92 28.20
C HIS A 654 -2.18 -19.68 29.40
N ALA A 655 -2.57 -18.42 29.64
CA ALA A 655 -3.44 -18.06 30.75
C ALA A 655 -4.82 -18.73 30.66
N VAL A 656 -5.40 -18.86 29.46
CA VAL A 656 -6.69 -19.54 29.24
C VAL A 656 -6.59 -21.04 29.53
N ILE A 657 -5.49 -21.68 29.13
CA ILE A 657 -5.27 -23.11 29.41
C ILE A 657 -5.01 -23.30 30.90
N GLU A 658 -4.14 -22.51 31.51
CA GLU A 658 -3.74 -22.63 32.91
C GLU A 658 -4.91 -22.35 33.86
N LYS A 659 -5.60 -21.22 33.68
CA LYS A 659 -6.57 -20.67 34.64
C LYS A 659 -8.03 -20.93 34.26
N GLY A 660 -8.29 -21.46 33.07
CA GLY A 660 -9.62 -21.71 32.55
C GLY A 660 -10.37 -20.43 32.16
N GLY A 661 -11.50 -20.58 31.48
CA GLY A 661 -12.22 -19.44 30.90
C GLY A 661 -12.85 -18.52 31.95
N ALA A 662 -13.39 -19.07 33.04
CA ALA A 662 -14.07 -18.29 34.08
C ALA A 662 -13.13 -17.27 34.75
N ALA A 663 -11.87 -17.62 34.98
CA ALA A 663 -10.88 -16.75 35.63
C ALA A 663 -10.51 -15.52 34.78
N LEU A 664 -10.77 -15.59 33.48
CA LEU A 664 -10.43 -14.54 32.50
C LEU A 664 -11.68 -13.86 31.93
N GLY A 665 -12.84 -14.01 32.58
CA GLY A 665 -14.10 -13.43 32.11
C GLY A 665 -14.65 -14.07 30.83
N MET A 666 -14.18 -15.28 30.49
CA MET A 666 -14.63 -16.07 29.34
C MET A 666 -15.61 -17.18 29.79
N SER A 667 -16.01 -18.04 28.84
CA SER A 667 -16.95 -19.14 29.12
C SER A 667 -16.46 -20.01 30.29
N PRO A 668 -17.31 -20.26 31.31
CA PRO A 668 -16.95 -21.10 32.45
C PRO A 668 -16.81 -22.58 32.07
N LEU A 669 -17.13 -22.95 30.82
CA LEU A 669 -16.99 -24.31 30.31
C LEU A 669 -15.57 -24.63 29.83
N MET A 670 -14.67 -23.65 29.73
CA MET A 670 -13.24 -23.91 29.50
C MET A 670 -12.57 -24.23 30.85
N PRO A 671 -12.18 -25.49 31.11
CA PRO A 671 -11.64 -25.88 32.40
C PRO A 671 -10.21 -25.34 32.63
N PRO A 672 -9.82 -25.09 33.89
CA PRO A 672 -8.45 -24.76 34.25
C PRO A 672 -7.57 -26.02 34.23
N TRP A 673 -6.56 -26.07 33.36
CA TRP A 673 -5.64 -27.20 33.24
C TRP A 673 -4.38 -27.06 34.11
N GLY A 674 -4.14 -25.91 34.75
CA GLY A 674 -2.96 -25.65 35.57
C GLY A 674 -2.75 -26.58 36.77
N GLU A 675 -3.81 -27.25 37.24
CA GLU A 675 -3.72 -28.26 38.32
C GLU A 675 -3.53 -29.69 37.80
N PHE A 676 -3.67 -29.91 36.49
CA PHE A 676 -3.68 -31.24 35.86
C PHE A 676 -2.50 -31.48 34.91
N LEU A 677 -1.93 -30.41 34.35
CA LEU A 677 -0.77 -30.43 33.47
C LEU A 677 0.42 -29.74 34.14
N GLN A 678 1.64 -30.22 33.87
CA GLN A 678 2.85 -29.52 34.29
C GLN A 678 3.00 -28.20 33.52
N PRO A 679 3.64 -27.17 34.09
CA PRO A 679 3.86 -25.89 33.40
C PRO A 679 4.49 -26.06 32.01
N SER A 680 5.50 -26.92 31.86
CA SER A 680 6.12 -27.20 30.57
C SER A 680 5.19 -27.88 29.57
N GLU A 681 4.22 -28.68 30.03
CA GLU A 681 3.21 -29.28 29.14
C GLU A 681 2.22 -28.24 28.63
N ILE A 682 1.92 -27.20 29.43
CA ILE A 682 1.10 -26.07 29.02
C ILE A 682 1.86 -25.21 28.01
N ASP A 683 3.13 -24.90 28.26
CA ASP A 683 3.99 -24.17 27.30
C ASP A 683 4.04 -24.91 25.96
N HIS A 684 4.24 -26.22 25.99
CA HIS A 684 4.25 -27.06 24.79
C HIS A 684 2.89 -27.10 24.07
N LEU A 685 1.78 -27.10 24.81
CA LEU A 685 0.44 -26.99 24.22
C LEU A 685 0.21 -25.64 23.56
N VAL A 686 0.71 -24.54 24.13
CA VAL A 686 0.64 -23.21 23.51
C VAL A 686 1.40 -23.22 22.19
N ILE A 687 2.65 -23.70 22.17
CA ILE A 687 3.46 -23.82 20.95
C ILE A 687 2.72 -24.68 19.91
N TYR A 688 2.17 -25.83 20.33
CA TYR A 688 1.41 -26.70 19.44
C TYR A 688 0.16 -26.01 18.89
N ILE A 689 -0.61 -25.31 19.71
CA ILE A 689 -1.81 -24.56 19.31
C ILE A 689 -1.45 -23.44 18.32
N GLN A 690 -0.38 -22.69 18.58
CA GLN A 690 0.12 -21.65 17.68
C GLN A 690 0.58 -22.19 16.32
N SER A 691 0.99 -23.47 16.26
CA SER A 691 1.36 -24.14 15.00
C SER A 691 0.18 -24.70 14.20
N LEU A 692 -1.04 -24.72 14.76
CA LEU A 692 -2.21 -25.31 14.09
C LEU A 692 -2.62 -24.62 12.78
N PRO A 693 -2.52 -23.28 12.63
CA PRO A 693 -2.80 -22.61 11.34
C PRO A 693 -1.97 -23.17 10.19
N ASP A 694 -0.67 -23.39 10.42
CA ASP A 694 0.26 -23.85 9.37
C ASP A 694 0.03 -25.31 8.99
N LYS A 695 -0.53 -26.11 9.89
CA LYS A 695 -0.81 -27.54 9.67
C LYS A 695 -2.07 -27.76 8.84
N HIS A 696 -3.04 -26.84 8.90
CA HIS A 696 -4.27 -26.90 8.10
C HIS A 696 -4.16 -26.28 6.71
N HIS A 697 -3.10 -25.51 6.46
CA HIS A 697 -2.80 -24.93 5.16
C HIS A 697 -1.96 -25.85 4.24
N ARG A 698 -1.68 -27.10 4.63
CA ARG A 698 -0.92 -28.11 3.84
C ARG A 698 -1.78 -29.16 3.10
N HIS A 699 -3.09 -28.94 2.95
CA HIS A 699 -3.96 -29.85 2.19
C HIS A 699 -4.79 -29.15 1.11
#